data_AF-A0A7C2FMW9-F1
#
_entry.id   AF-A0A7C2FMW9-F1
#
_cell.length_a   1.000
_cell.length_b   1.000
_cell.length_c   1.000
_cell.angle_alpha   90.00
_cell.angle_beta   90.00
_cell.angle_gamma   90.00
#
_symmetry.space_group_name_H-M   'P 1'
#
loop_
_entity.id
_entity.type
_entity.pdbx_description
1 polymer ?
#
loop_
_entity_poly.entity_id
_entity_poly.type
_entity_poly.pdbx_seq_one_letter_code
_entity_poly.pdbx_strand_id
1 'polypeptide(L)'
;PWNEIEPRPGEYDWLVWDRVIDAAERNGLSIIAVLETSPPWARAPMDAGTPEAPPQDFENYGNFVRAFASRYADQIDYYEIWDQPNLYPHWGERYVDPRGYVHLLRVGYQAVKDADPQATVLTAGLAPNVEAGGRYMSDLLFLEEMYQAGAQGYFDILAVKPYGMWYEPSDRRLSPLETNFSRLILAREVMQRHGDGQKAVWAVEFGWCALPPSWEGGPAPWTSDSEEVQARRTVEAIERARSEWPWMGAMILQHFQPAAQEDDPIWCFALVKDDIQPRLIYQRVQQLAEQTSAAYTGTFPGDVWAAQYEGPWRSHGGLVTVWGDPGEVTLPFKGTRLDVSLLPATELTEVVIDGQALAAESVTVRGGRTITLAQGLAYRQHEARLTVEGRQDSAAGIAGFVVIREANFGRFYLSLALLGGAGLVVVWRLVRLLLLPRSLSWWRALADWHLGRPPWLQMGMMALALALFYFSPALPMAVIGLVLLIPLVFLRTDLGLALAMFSIPFFLRPTILLGQSLSVVELMTLLCFGSWLVKEVVQRGSGPLREASGVLARFPFQPLFSLRALARGLWELLLHLVRSSIVMDWAAFFLLAVGVLSLAVSENVGVSLYELRTVLVGPLLFYLLLREMRLTEEGLLRIVDALVIATLIIALMGLYQYFVSGDVITAEGVRRIRAVYGSPNNLGLFLGRIIPILMAMIFFGAGRRRWGYAAVGVPVLVALYLTHSRGAWLLGLPAALLFLGAVRGWRPLLAALGAALALVVSLLPVAGAERFRSLFDLSGGTAFHRVKLCEATLRMIRDHPLFGVGLDNFLYQYPRYMLPEAWQEPDLSHPHNILLDWWTRLGVLGVGALIWLEAAFYRSAWRLYRSLGEGTVKALVLGLMASMVDFLAHGLIDNSYFLVDLAFIFFLTLGIVRRLSAPQVSVG
;
A
#
# COMPACT_ATOMS: atom_id res chain seq x y z
N PRO A 1 4.24 -11.48 -34.71
CA PRO A 1 3.51 -12.72 -34.34
C PRO A 1 4.18 -13.99 -34.87
N TRP A 2 4.59 -14.90 -33.99
CA TRP A 2 5.23 -16.17 -34.36
C TRP A 2 4.30 -17.05 -35.19
N ASN A 3 3.00 -17.08 -34.85
CA ASN A 3 2.00 -17.89 -35.55
C ASN A 3 1.85 -17.57 -37.06
N GLU A 4 2.20 -16.35 -37.47
CA GLU A 4 2.19 -15.91 -38.87
C GLU A 4 3.51 -16.18 -39.59
N ILE A 5 4.63 -16.06 -38.86
CA ILE A 5 5.98 -16.22 -39.42
C ILE A 5 6.34 -17.70 -39.58
N GLU A 6 5.93 -18.57 -38.67
CA GLU A 6 6.24 -20.01 -38.71
C GLU A 6 4.93 -20.83 -38.62
N PRO A 7 4.08 -20.80 -39.67
CA PRO A 7 2.80 -21.50 -39.64
C PRO A 7 2.93 -23.02 -39.51
N ARG A 8 4.11 -23.58 -39.85
CA ARG A 8 4.47 -24.99 -39.66
C ARG A 8 5.91 -25.11 -39.14
N PRO A 9 6.24 -26.16 -38.38
CA PRO A 9 7.57 -26.29 -37.77
C PRO A 9 8.69 -26.24 -38.82
N GLY A 10 9.60 -25.28 -38.71
CA GLY A 10 10.74 -25.06 -39.60
C GLY A 10 10.41 -24.46 -40.97
N GLU A 11 9.14 -24.19 -41.28
CA GLU A 11 8.70 -23.54 -42.53
C GLU A 11 8.33 -22.09 -42.23
N TYR A 12 9.21 -21.15 -42.62
CA TYR A 12 9.05 -19.73 -42.35
C TYR A 12 8.49 -18.94 -43.54
N ASP A 13 7.55 -18.03 -43.29
CA ASP A 13 7.06 -17.02 -44.24
C ASP A 13 7.54 -15.62 -43.83
N TRP A 14 8.62 -15.17 -44.46
CA TRP A 14 9.24 -13.87 -44.19
C TRP A 14 8.69 -12.73 -45.06
N LEU A 15 7.87 -13.02 -46.08
CA LEU A 15 7.60 -12.08 -47.18
C LEU A 15 6.97 -10.76 -46.74
N VAL A 16 6.06 -10.80 -45.75
CA VAL A 16 5.43 -9.59 -45.21
C VAL A 16 6.41 -8.82 -44.33
N TRP A 17 7.15 -9.53 -43.48
CA TRP A 17 8.03 -8.94 -42.47
C TRP A 17 9.30 -8.34 -43.05
N ASP A 18 9.89 -8.99 -44.07
CA ASP A 18 10.98 -8.39 -44.86
C ASP A 18 10.57 -7.03 -45.44
N ARG A 19 9.35 -6.94 -46.01
CA ARG A 19 8.85 -5.68 -46.56
C ARG A 19 8.66 -4.60 -45.51
N VAL A 20 8.21 -4.96 -44.31
CA VAL A 20 8.00 -4.01 -43.20
C VAL A 20 9.34 -3.50 -42.68
N ILE A 21 10.31 -4.40 -42.46
CA ILE A 21 11.62 -4.07 -41.91
C ILE A 21 12.42 -3.24 -42.92
N ASP A 22 12.45 -3.65 -44.20
CA ASP A 22 13.07 -2.87 -45.28
C ASP A 22 12.44 -1.47 -45.41
N ALA A 23 11.12 -1.36 -45.19
CA ALA A 23 10.43 -0.07 -45.23
C ALA A 23 10.80 0.82 -44.04
N ALA A 24 10.92 0.25 -42.83
CA ALA A 24 11.35 1.00 -41.65
C ALA A 24 12.79 1.50 -41.82
N GLU A 25 13.72 0.64 -42.23
CA GLU A 25 15.13 0.98 -42.44
C GLU A 25 15.27 2.10 -43.49
N ARG A 26 14.61 1.97 -44.65
CA ARG A 26 14.63 3.01 -45.70
C ARG A 26 14.10 4.37 -45.25
N ASN A 27 13.26 4.39 -44.22
CA ASN A 27 12.70 5.63 -43.64
C ASN A 27 13.41 6.06 -42.35
N GLY A 28 14.52 5.40 -41.97
CA GLY A 28 15.27 5.72 -40.76
C GLY A 28 14.49 5.49 -39.47
N LEU A 29 13.56 4.53 -39.47
CA LEU A 29 12.77 4.14 -38.30
C LEU A 29 13.40 2.93 -37.63
N SER A 30 13.64 3.03 -36.32
CA SER A 30 14.03 1.89 -35.49
C SER A 30 12.80 1.07 -35.09
N ILE A 31 12.95 -0.26 -35.06
CA ILE A 31 11.90 -1.21 -34.70
C ILE A 31 12.16 -1.78 -33.30
N ILE A 32 11.09 -1.87 -32.50
CA ILE A 32 11.01 -2.81 -31.37
C ILE A 32 10.20 -4.01 -31.85
N ALA A 33 10.85 -5.16 -32.01
CA ALA A 33 10.20 -6.38 -32.48
C ALA A 33 9.51 -7.09 -31.29
N VAL A 34 8.18 -7.02 -31.22
CA VAL A 34 7.39 -7.77 -30.23
C VAL A 34 7.21 -9.20 -30.72
N LEU A 35 7.94 -10.13 -30.10
CA LEU A 35 7.94 -11.55 -30.42
C LEU A 35 6.88 -12.26 -29.57
N GLU A 36 5.65 -12.27 -30.06
CA GLU A 36 4.49 -12.83 -29.36
C GLU A 36 3.73 -13.87 -30.19
N THR A 37 2.68 -14.43 -29.59
CA THR A 37 1.85 -15.54 -30.07
C THR A 37 2.59 -16.87 -30.23
N SER A 38 1.84 -17.96 -30.35
CA SER A 38 2.35 -19.31 -30.63
C SER A 38 1.61 -19.88 -31.84
N PRO A 39 2.24 -20.57 -32.80
CA PRO A 39 1.56 -21.23 -33.91
C PRO A 39 0.73 -22.43 -33.43
N PRO A 40 -0.31 -22.85 -34.19
CA PRO A 40 -1.18 -23.96 -33.79
C PRO A 40 -0.45 -25.26 -33.44
N TRP A 41 0.69 -25.54 -34.08
CA TRP A 41 1.48 -26.74 -33.84
C TRP A 41 2.31 -26.70 -32.54
N ALA A 42 2.57 -25.50 -31.98
CA ALA A 42 3.33 -25.31 -30.76
C ALA A 42 2.43 -25.12 -29.51
N ARG A 43 1.12 -24.95 -29.70
CA ARG A 43 0.14 -24.77 -28.62
C ARG A 43 -0.33 -26.11 -28.06
N ALA A 44 -0.68 -26.13 -26.77
CA ALA A 44 -1.35 -27.29 -26.20
C ALA A 44 -2.76 -27.47 -26.82
N PRO A 45 -3.31 -28.69 -26.87
CA PRO A 45 -4.62 -28.93 -27.50
C PRO A 45 -5.77 -28.10 -26.92
N MET A 46 -5.70 -27.75 -25.63
CA MET A 46 -6.70 -26.91 -24.95
C MET A 46 -6.66 -25.44 -25.39
N ASP A 47 -5.54 -25.00 -25.98
CA ASP A 47 -5.28 -23.63 -26.41
C ASP A 47 -5.37 -23.47 -27.93
N ALA A 48 -5.94 -24.45 -28.63
CA ALA A 48 -5.96 -24.48 -30.09
C ALA A 48 -6.56 -23.20 -30.71
N GLY A 49 -7.50 -22.55 -30.03
CA GLY A 49 -8.17 -21.32 -30.46
C GLY A 49 -7.55 -20.01 -29.97
N THR A 50 -6.47 -20.03 -29.20
CA THR A 50 -5.90 -18.83 -28.55
C THR A 50 -4.46 -18.61 -28.98
N PRO A 51 -4.20 -17.80 -30.04
CA PRO A 51 -2.85 -17.51 -30.50
C PRO A 51 -1.92 -16.97 -29.42
N GLU A 52 -2.45 -16.21 -28.47
CA GLU A 52 -1.77 -15.57 -27.35
C GLU A 52 -1.58 -16.54 -26.16
N ALA A 53 -1.78 -17.85 -26.36
CA ALA A 53 -1.36 -18.85 -25.39
C ALA A 53 0.16 -19.07 -25.48
N PRO A 54 0.85 -19.23 -24.34
CA PRO A 54 2.25 -19.62 -24.36
C PRO A 54 2.42 -21.01 -25.01
N PRO A 55 3.57 -21.29 -25.62
CA PRO A 55 3.81 -22.57 -26.26
C PRO A 55 3.92 -23.68 -25.22
N GLN A 56 3.58 -24.91 -25.60
CA GLN A 56 3.69 -26.06 -24.71
C GLN A 56 5.16 -26.37 -24.38
N ASP A 57 6.06 -26.11 -25.33
CA ASP A 57 7.50 -26.25 -25.18
C ASP A 57 8.19 -24.92 -25.55
N PHE A 58 8.84 -24.31 -24.56
CA PHE A 58 9.49 -23.02 -24.71
C PHE A 58 10.72 -23.07 -25.60
N GLU A 59 11.35 -24.24 -25.80
CA GLU A 59 12.47 -24.38 -26.73
C GLU A 59 12.04 -24.14 -28.19
N ASN A 60 10.81 -24.49 -28.56
CA ASN A 60 10.27 -24.17 -29.89
C ASN A 60 10.20 -22.66 -30.11
N TYR A 61 9.82 -21.92 -29.07
CA TYR A 61 9.83 -20.45 -29.11
C TYR A 61 11.26 -19.92 -29.19
N GLY A 62 12.20 -20.49 -28.42
CA GLY A 62 13.62 -20.14 -28.53
C GLY A 62 14.20 -20.35 -29.93
N ASN A 63 13.82 -21.42 -30.62
CA ASN A 63 14.24 -21.68 -32.01
C ASN A 63 13.72 -20.61 -32.96
N PHE A 64 12.44 -20.23 -32.82
CA PHE A 64 11.86 -19.13 -33.58
C PHE A 64 12.57 -17.80 -33.31
N VAL A 65 12.74 -17.44 -32.03
CA VAL A 65 13.41 -16.20 -31.63
C VAL A 65 14.83 -16.15 -32.21
N ARG A 66 15.57 -17.26 -32.16
CA ARG A 66 16.91 -17.37 -32.76
C ARG A 66 16.87 -17.18 -34.27
N ALA A 67 15.92 -17.81 -34.97
CA ALA A 67 15.78 -17.68 -36.42
C ALA A 67 15.44 -16.23 -36.82
N PHE A 68 14.54 -15.59 -36.09
CA PHE A 68 14.16 -14.19 -36.28
C PHE A 68 15.36 -13.25 -36.03
N ALA A 69 16.01 -13.36 -34.88
CA ALA A 69 17.17 -12.52 -34.53
C ALA A 69 18.34 -12.73 -35.50
N SER A 70 18.64 -13.98 -35.88
CA SER A 70 19.72 -14.27 -36.84
C SER A 70 19.46 -13.65 -38.22
N ARG A 71 18.19 -13.53 -38.62
CA ARG A 71 17.80 -12.96 -39.90
C ARG A 71 17.93 -11.44 -39.92
N TYR A 72 17.59 -10.79 -38.82
CA TYR A 72 17.46 -9.33 -38.74
C TYR A 72 18.49 -8.65 -37.83
N ALA A 73 19.55 -9.35 -37.41
CA ALA A 73 20.60 -8.81 -36.54
C ALA A 73 21.18 -7.48 -37.03
N ASP A 74 21.36 -7.32 -38.35
CA ASP A 74 21.91 -6.08 -38.92
C ASP A 74 20.90 -4.92 -39.00
N GLN A 75 19.60 -5.17 -38.74
CA GLN A 75 18.50 -4.21 -38.96
C GLN A 75 17.65 -3.93 -37.71
N ILE A 76 17.65 -4.82 -36.72
CA ILE A 76 16.82 -4.71 -35.50
C ILE A 76 17.69 -4.86 -34.25
N ASP A 77 17.74 -3.78 -33.47
CA ASP A 77 18.47 -3.74 -32.20
C ASP A 77 17.62 -4.13 -30.98
N TYR A 78 16.28 -4.08 -31.07
CA TYR A 78 15.40 -4.18 -29.90
C TYR A 78 14.37 -5.31 -30.04
N TYR A 79 14.37 -6.22 -29.07
CA TYR A 79 13.49 -7.40 -29.05
C TYR A 79 12.69 -7.43 -27.76
N GLU A 80 11.36 -7.39 -27.87
CA GLU A 80 10.43 -7.54 -26.75
C GLU A 80 9.93 -8.99 -26.70
N ILE A 81 10.12 -9.64 -25.55
CA ILE A 81 9.75 -11.04 -25.37
C ILE A 81 8.35 -11.11 -24.78
N TRP A 82 7.39 -11.49 -25.64
CA TRP A 82 5.95 -11.58 -25.34
C TRP A 82 5.26 -10.23 -25.12
N ASP A 83 3.93 -10.25 -24.93
CA ASP A 83 3.15 -9.06 -24.56
C ASP A 83 2.11 -9.36 -23.48
N GLN A 84 1.94 -8.42 -22.53
CA GLN A 84 0.94 -8.43 -21.46
C GLN A 84 0.66 -9.79 -20.76
N PRO A 85 1.69 -10.61 -20.39
CA PRO A 85 1.48 -11.93 -19.78
C PRO A 85 0.76 -11.86 -18.42
N ASN A 86 0.64 -10.66 -17.84
CA ASN A 86 -0.08 -10.41 -16.60
C ASN A 86 -1.60 -10.27 -16.78
N LEU A 87 -2.11 -10.41 -18.01
CA LEU A 87 -3.54 -10.51 -18.32
C LEU A 87 -3.86 -11.88 -18.96
N TYR A 88 -4.93 -12.53 -18.50
CA TYR A 88 -5.30 -13.88 -18.94
C TYR A 88 -5.51 -14.09 -20.44
N PRO A 89 -6.04 -13.14 -21.26
CA PRO A 89 -6.24 -13.42 -22.69
C PRO A 89 -4.89 -13.61 -23.37
N HIS A 90 -3.89 -12.84 -22.93
CA HIS A 90 -2.51 -12.85 -23.40
C HIS A 90 -1.65 -13.96 -22.76
N TRP A 91 -2.32 -14.89 -22.07
CA TRP A 91 -1.69 -16.06 -21.46
C TRP A 91 -2.57 -17.31 -21.60
N GLY A 92 -3.26 -17.46 -22.73
CA GLY A 92 -4.04 -18.67 -23.03
C GLY A 92 -5.31 -18.81 -22.20
N GLU A 93 -6.02 -17.70 -22.00
CA GLU A 93 -7.34 -17.63 -21.35
C GLU A 93 -7.39 -18.15 -19.89
N ARG A 94 -6.24 -18.30 -19.22
CA ARG A 94 -6.10 -18.97 -17.91
C ARG A 94 -5.49 -18.06 -16.82
N TYR A 95 -5.28 -18.59 -15.61
CA TYR A 95 -4.52 -17.85 -14.59
C TYR A 95 -3.12 -17.48 -15.09
N VAL A 96 -2.71 -16.25 -14.81
CA VAL A 96 -1.40 -15.76 -15.28
C VAL A 96 -0.28 -16.44 -14.49
N ASP A 97 0.87 -16.62 -15.12
CA ASP A 97 2.00 -17.37 -14.55
C ASP A 97 3.31 -16.59 -14.71
N PRO A 98 3.68 -15.74 -13.73
CA PRO A 98 4.93 -14.99 -13.76
C PRO A 98 6.16 -15.89 -13.90
N ARG A 99 6.16 -17.09 -13.30
CA ARG A 99 7.28 -18.03 -13.37
C ARG A 99 7.40 -18.67 -14.75
N GLY A 100 6.27 -19.07 -15.32
CA GLY A 100 6.19 -19.54 -16.71
C GLY A 100 6.69 -18.48 -17.68
N TYR A 101 6.25 -17.24 -17.52
CA TYR A 101 6.76 -16.12 -18.32
C TYR A 101 8.27 -15.91 -18.13
N VAL A 102 8.82 -15.99 -16.91
CA VAL A 102 10.29 -15.88 -16.73
C VAL A 102 11.06 -16.99 -17.42
N HIS A 103 10.52 -18.20 -17.50
CA HIS A 103 11.16 -19.27 -18.27
C HIS A 103 11.12 -18.98 -19.79
N LEU A 104 10.00 -18.50 -20.32
CA LEU A 104 9.90 -18.02 -21.70
C LEU A 104 10.90 -16.87 -21.98
N LEU A 105 10.97 -15.88 -21.07
CA LEU A 105 11.89 -14.75 -21.13
C LEU A 105 13.35 -15.20 -21.18
N ARG A 106 13.75 -16.16 -20.34
CA ARG A 106 15.11 -16.72 -20.33
C ARG A 106 15.47 -17.36 -21.67
N VAL A 107 14.58 -18.17 -22.22
CA VAL A 107 14.79 -18.85 -23.50
C VAL A 107 14.89 -17.83 -24.64
N GLY A 108 13.98 -16.84 -24.68
CA GLY A 108 14.02 -15.75 -25.64
C GLY A 108 15.30 -14.91 -25.53
N TYR A 109 15.68 -14.51 -24.31
CA TYR A 109 16.90 -13.73 -24.06
C TYR A 109 18.14 -14.45 -24.58
N GLN A 110 18.31 -15.74 -24.24
CA GLN A 110 19.47 -16.51 -24.69
C GLN A 110 19.48 -16.68 -26.21
N ALA A 111 18.32 -16.94 -26.81
CA ALA A 111 18.18 -17.08 -28.26
C ALA A 111 18.56 -15.78 -29.01
N VAL A 112 18.14 -14.62 -28.51
CA VAL A 112 18.56 -13.31 -29.05
C VAL A 112 20.06 -13.13 -28.87
N LYS A 113 20.59 -13.25 -27.66
CA LYS A 113 22.03 -12.98 -27.38
C LYS A 113 22.98 -13.91 -28.11
N ASP A 114 22.57 -15.15 -28.38
CA ASP A 114 23.38 -16.09 -29.17
C ASP A 114 23.41 -15.73 -30.67
N ALA A 115 22.32 -15.17 -31.20
CA ALA A 115 22.22 -14.76 -32.59
C ALA A 115 22.86 -13.38 -32.82
N ASP A 116 22.60 -12.46 -31.90
CA ASP A 116 23.12 -11.09 -31.86
C ASP A 116 23.47 -10.71 -30.40
N PRO A 117 24.77 -10.77 -30.03
CA PRO A 117 25.21 -10.38 -28.70
C PRO A 117 25.02 -8.88 -28.36
N GLN A 118 24.85 -8.01 -29.36
CA GLN A 118 24.71 -6.56 -29.18
C GLN A 118 23.24 -6.11 -29.06
N ALA A 119 22.29 -6.93 -29.52
CA ALA A 119 20.86 -6.68 -29.38
C ALA A 119 20.43 -6.41 -27.93
N THR A 120 19.44 -5.56 -27.75
CA THR A 120 18.82 -5.22 -26.47
C THR A 120 17.49 -5.97 -26.29
N VAL A 121 17.33 -6.64 -25.15
CA VAL A 121 16.14 -7.44 -24.85
C VAL A 121 15.26 -6.74 -23.82
N LEU A 122 14.00 -6.54 -24.16
CA LEU A 122 12.96 -6.01 -23.28
C LEU A 122 12.17 -7.17 -22.66
N THR A 123 11.68 -6.98 -21.43
CA THR A 123 10.55 -7.78 -20.93
C THR A 123 9.31 -7.52 -21.78
N ALA A 124 8.29 -8.36 -21.68
CA ALA A 124 6.93 -8.05 -22.10
C ALA A 124 6.45 -6.73 -21.47
N GLY A 125 5.67 -5.97 -22.23
CA GLY A 125 4.97 -4.78 -21.78
C GLY A 125 3.89 -5.13 -20.76
N LEU A 126 4.17 -4.89 -19.47
CA LEU A 126 3.21 -5.17 -18.40
C LEU A 126 2.04 -4.17 -18.41
N ALA A 127 0.82 -4.69 -18.47
CA ALA A 127 -0.40 -3.87 -18.44
C ALA A 127 -0.76 -3.45 -17.01
N PRO A 128 -1.15 -2.18 -16.77
CA PRO A 128 -1.40 -1.67 -15.44
C PRO A 128 -2.65 -2.32 -14.82
N ASN A 129 -2.49 -2.93 -13.64
CA ASN A 129 -3.59 -3.58 -12.93
C ASN A 129 -3.40 -3.54 -11.42
N VAL A 130 -4.46 -3.80 -10.65
CA VAL A 130 -4.49 -3.67 -9.19
C VAL A 130 -4.83 -4.97 -8.46
N GLU A 131 -5.24 -6.03 -9.17
CA GLU A 131 -5.57 -7.30 -8.54
C GLU A 131 -4.31 -8.01 -8.02
N ALA A 132 -4.44 -8.69 -6.87
CA ALA A 132 -3.30 -9.31 -6.21
C ALA A 132 -2.72 -10.52 -6.98
N GLY A 133 -3.53 -11.14 -7.85
CA GLY A 133 -3.19 -12.35 -8.60
C GLY A 133 -4.38 -12.79 -9.46
N GLY A 134 -4.35 -14.02 -9.98
CA GLY A 134 -5.47 -14.58 -10.72
C GLY A 134 -5.40 -14.32 -12.22
N ARG A 135 -6.48 -13.80 -12.82
CA ARG A 135 -6.59 -13.61 -14.28
C ARG A 135 -6.09 -12.24 -14.75
N TYR A 136 -5.86 -11.30 -13.84
CA TYR A 136 -5.59 -9.89 -14.14
C TYR A 136 -4.60 -9.31 -13.14
N MET A 137 -3.46 -9.96 -12.98
CA MET A 137 -2.51 -9.64 -11.92
C MET A 137 -1.91 -8.24 -12.08
N SER A 138 -1.75 -7.56 -10.95
CA SER A 138 -1.05 -6.28 -10.88
C SER A 138 0.32 -6.36 -11.51
N ASP A 139 0.62 -5.43 -12.42
CA ASP A 139 1.93 -5.22 -13.03
C ASP A 139 3.06 -5.18 -12.00
N LEU A 140 2.82 -4.55 -10.84
CA LEU A 140 3.82 -4.42 -9.79
C LEU A 140 4.10 -5.75 -9.08
N LEU A 141 3.05 -6.54 -8.83
CA LEU A 141 3.19 -7.84 -8.18
C LEU A 141 3.74 -8.88 -9.17
N PHE A 142 3.29 -8.83 -10.42
CA PHE A 142 3.81 -9.67 -11.49
C PHE A 142 5.32 -9.43 -11.68
N LEU A 143 5.75 -8.16 -11.69
CA LEU A 143 7.17 -7.79 -11.75
C LEU A 143 7.95 -8.27 -10.52
N GLU A 144 7.39 -8.12 -9.31
CA GLU A 144 8.01 -8.63 -8.09
C GLU A 144 8.20 -10.17 -8.14
N GLU A 145 7.19 -10.91 -8.62
CA GLU A 145 7.28 -12.36 -8.81
C GLU A 145 8.25 -12.75 -9.93
N MET A 146 8.36 -11.95 -11.00
CA MET A 146 9.38 -12.17 -12.03
C MET A 146 10.78 -12.13 -11.41
N TYR A 147 11.08 -11.13 -10.57
CA TYR A 147 12.38 -11.06 -9.90
C TYR A 147 12.61 -12.25 -8.96
N GLN A 148 11.58 -12.65 -8.19
CA GLN A 148 11.66 -13.83 -7.32
C GLN A 148 11.87 -15.15 -8.10
N ALA A 149 11.32 -15.23 -9.31
CA ALA A 149 11.55 -16.34 -10.24
C ALA A 149 12.94 -16.29 -10.91
N GLY A 150 13.71 -15.23 -10.67
CA GLY A 150 15.07 -15.02 -11.16
C GLY A 150 15.11 -14.41 -12.57
N ALA A 151 14.22 -13.47 -12.88
CA ALA A 151 14.31 -12.67 -14.10
C ALA A 151 15.57 -11.79 -14.16
N GLN A 152 16.19 -11.49 -13.01
CA GLN A 152 17.40 -10.69 -12.93
C GLN A 152 18.51 -11.26 -13.82
N GLY A 153 18.94 -10.48 -14.81
CA GLY A 153 19.97 -10.88 -15.78
C GLY A 153 19.45 -11.37 -17.13
N TYR A 154 18.14 -11.52 -17.32
CA TYR A 154 17.52 -12.00 -18.56
C TYR A 154 16.68 -10.95 -19.29
N PHE A 155 16.96 -9.68 -19.03
CA PHE A 155 16.44 -8.53 -19.77
C PHE A 155 17.37 -7.32 -19.54
N ASP A 156 17.42 -6.44 -20.53
CA ASP A 156 18.22 -5.22 -20.51
C ASP A 156 17.35 -4.00 -20.14
N ILE A 157 16.07 -4.02 -20.51
CA ILE A 157 15.10 -2.93 -20.31
C ILE A 157 13.77 -3.48 -19.79
N LEU A 158 13.17 -2.79 -18.81
CA LEU A 158 11.81 -3.10 -18.36
C LEU A 158 10.79 -2.41 -19.27
N ALA A 159 9.92 -3.18 -19.91
CA ALA A 159 8.79 -2.64 -20.67
C ALA A 159 7.54 -2.49 -19.78
N VAL A 160 6.87 -1.35 -19.88
CA VAL A 160 5.64 -1.03 -19.15
C VAL A 160 4.63 -0.35 -20.06
N LYS A 161 3.34 -0.43 -19.70
CA LYS A 161 2.26 0.20 -20.47
C LYS A 161 1.49 1.28 -19.67
N PRO A 162 2.09 2.46 -19.38
CA PRO A 162 1.52 3.44 -18.45
C PRO A 162 0.34 4.22 -19.05
N TYR A 163 -0.83 3.59 -19.11
CA TYR A 163 -2.08 4.25 -19.48
C TYR A 163 -2.53 5.25 -18.42
N GLY A 164 -2.90 6.45 -18.84
CA GLY A 164 -3.27 7.53 -17.93
C GLY A 164 -4.70 7.47 -17.40
N MET A 165 -5.58 6.69 -18.06
CA MET A 165 -7.01 6.58 -17.73
C MET A 165 -7.66 7.98 -17.58
N TRP A 166 -8.46 8.23 -16.53
CA TRP A 166 -9.03 9.54 -16.22
C TRP A 166 -8.06 10.54 -15.58
N TYR A 167 -6.84 10.12 -15.26
CA TYR A 167 -5.94 10.91 -14.43
C TYR A 167 -5.16 11.94 -15.24
N GLU A 168 -4.88 13.08 -14.61
CA GLU A 168 -3.95 14.06 -15.17
C GLU A 168 -2.52 13.50 -15.12
N PRO A 169 -1.68 13.78 -16.14
CA PRO A 169 -0.27 13.43 -16.12
C PRO A 169 0.48 14.02 -14.94
N SER A 170 -0.04 15.10 -14.33
CA SER A 170 0.53 15.76 -13.16
C SER A 170 0.11 15.13 -11.82
N ASP A 171 -0.78 14.13 -11.82
CA ASP A 171 -1.17 13.41 -10.61
C ASP A 171 0.02 12.63 -10.04
N ARG A 172 0.53 13.07 -8.88
CA ARG A 172 1.70 12.49 -8.21
C ARG A 172 1.36 11.44 -7.15
N ARG A 173 0.10 11.01 -7.05
CA ARG A 173 -0.26 9.95 -6.11
C ARG A 173 0.44 8.66 -6.52
N LEU A 174 1.22 8.10 -5.60
CA LEU A 174 1.85 6.79 -5.74
C LEU A 174 1.05 5.80 -4.91
N SER A 175 0.27 4.94 -5.57
CA SER A 175 -0.56 3.94 -4.91
C SER A 175 -0.57 2.65 -5.73
N PRO A 176 -0.34 1.48 -5.13
CA PRO A 176 -0.46 0.20 -5.82
C PRO A 176 -1.90 -0.11 -6.21
N LEU A 177 -2.89 0.63 -5.70
CA LEU A 177 -4.31 0.47 -6.00
C LEU A 177 -4.83 1.46 -7.06
N GLU A 178 -3.95 2.25 -7.68
CA GLU A 178 -4.31 3.25 -8.70
C GLU A 178 -3.53 2.99 -9.99
N THR A 179 -4.18 3.16 -11.15
CA THR A 179 -3.57 3.00 -12.49
C THR A 179 -3.31 4.34 -13.16
N ASN A 180 -2.78 5.31 -12.41
CA ASN A 180 -2.43 6.62 -12.95
C ASN A 180 -1.04 6.61 -13.64
N PHE A 181 -0.72 7.65 -14.39
CA PHE A 181 0.56 7.78 -15.09
C PHE A 181 1.78 7.75 -14.14
N SER A 182 1.63 8.21 -12.88
CA SER A 182 2.74 8.14 -11.90
C SER A 182 3.00 6.73 -11.38
N ARG A 183 2.10 5.76 -11.59
CA ARG A 183 2.23 4.39 -11.09
C ARG A 183 3.53 3.72 -11.53
N LEU A 184 4.03 4.02 -12.73
CA LEU A 184 5.25 3.41 -13.25
C LEU A 184 6.50 3.73 -12.40
N ILE A 185 6.44 4.76 -11.55
CA ILE A 185 7.47 5.02 -10.52
C ILE A 185 7.53 3.87 -9.51
N LEU A 186 6.41 3.21 -9.20
CA LEU A 186 6.40 2.04 -8.32
C LEU A 186 7.05 0.82 -8.98
N ALA A 187 6.89 0.65 -10.30
CA ALA A 187 7.60 -0.40 -11.04
C ALA A 187 9.11 -0.13 -10.99
N ARG A 188 9.50 1.15 -11.12
CA ARG A 188 10.88 1.59 -10.94
C ARG A 188 11.42 1.28 -9.53
N GLU A 189 10.64 1.50 -8.49
CA GLU A 189 11.01 1.15 -7.11
C GLU A 189 11.19 -0.37 -6.91
N VAL A 190 10.39 -1.20 -7.58
CA VAL A 190 10.59 -2.67 -7.60
C VAL A 190 11.98 -3.00 -8.16
N MET A 191 12.34 -2.46 -9.33
CA MET A 191 13.67 -2.71 -9.92
C MET A 191 14.81 -2.29 -8.99
N GLN A 192 14.67 -1.14 -8.32
CA GLN A 192 15.67 -0.63 -7.39
C GLN A 192 15.88 -1.55 -6.19
N ARG A 193 14.81 -2.14 -5.64
CA ARG A 193 14.91 -3.13 -4.55
C ARG A 193 15.68 -4.37 -4.97
N HIS A 194 15.58 -4.75 -6.25
CA HIS A 194 16.28 -5.91 -6.83
C HIS A 194 17.64 -5.57 -7.46
N GLY A 195 18.15 -4.35 -7.28
CA GLY A 195 19.49 -3.95 -7.74
C GLY A 195 19.57 -3.51 -9.21
N ASP A 196 18.49 -3.63 -9.98
CA ASP A 196 18.36 -3.21 -11.38
C ASP A 196 17.95 -1.73 -11.51
N GLY A 197 18.48 -0.87 -10.61
CA GLY A 197 18.34 0.59 -10.64
C GLY A 197 18.77 1.15 -11.98
N GLN A 198 20.00 1.57 -12.21
CA GLN A 198 20.72 1.65 -13.49
C GLN A 198 20.03 1.27 -14.84
N LYS A 199 19.28 0.15 -14.98
CA LYS A 199 18.52 -0.17 -16.21
C LYS A 199 17.42 0.84 -16.52
N ALA A 200 17.12 1.00 -17.80
CA ALA A 200 16.04 1.86 -18.29
C ALA A 200 14.66 1.20 -18.14
N VAL A 201 13.63 2.05 -18.10
CA VAL A 201 12.23 1.67 -18.23
C VAL A 201 11.69 2.30 -19.52
N TRP A 202 11.05 1.52 -20.37
CA TRP A 202 10.43 2.00 -21.60
C TRP A 202 8.92 1.88 -21.51
N ALA A 203 8.22 2.95 -21.88
CA ALA A 203 6.77 2.93 -22.04
C ALA A 203 6.44 2.42 -23.45
N VAL A 204 6.42 1.10 -23.63
CA VAL A 204 6.21 0.44 -24.94
C VAL A 204 4.80 0.66 -25.50
N GLU A 205 3.86 1.03 -24.63
CA GLU A 205 2.60 1.63 -25.01
C GLU A 205 2.17 2.65 -23.96
N PHE A 206 1.74 3.85 -24.34
CA PHE A 206 1.10 4.77 -23.41
C PHE A 206 0.13 5.71 -24.12
N GLY A 207 -0.70 6.37 -23.32
CA GLY A 207 -1.55 7.45 -23.81
C GLY A 207 -2.84 7.61 -23.01
N TRP A 208 -3.69 8.47 -23.56
CA TRP A 208 -5.07 8.68 -23.15
C TRP A 208 -5.99 8.32 -24.31
N CYS A 209 -7.21 7.94 -24.00
CA CYS A 209 -8.20 7.50 -24.97
C CYS A 209 -9.15 8.67 -25.31
N ALA A 210 -9.41 8.91 -26.60
CA ALA A 210 -10.44 9.84 -27.05
C ALA A 210 -11.28 9.26 -28.19
N LEU A 211 -12.50 8.88 -27.85
CA LEU A 211 -13.57 8.54 -28.78
C LEU A 211 -14.35 9.80 -29.17
N PRO A 212 -14.84 9.89 -30.41
CA PRO A 212 -15.63 11.03 -30.86
C PRO A 212 -16.97 11.10 -30.11
N PRO A 213 -17.57 12.30 -29.96
CA PRO A 213 -18.91 12.43 -29.36
C PRO A 213 -20.01 11.65 -30.09
N SER A 214 -19.79 11.32 -31.38
CA SER A 214 -20.66 10.52 -32.23
C SER A 214 -20.35 9.02 -32.20
N TRP A 215 -19.58 8.53 -31.22
CA TRP A 215 -19.21 7.13 -31.13
C TRP A 215 -20.42 6.21 -30.91
N GLU A 216 -20.61 5.24 -31.80
CA GLU A 216 -21.71 4.26 -31.75
C GLU A 216 -21.25 2.85 -31.32
N GLY A 217 -19.93 2.62 -31.25
CA GLY A 217 -19.34 1.34 -30.83
C GLY A 217 -19.37 1.09 -29.32
N GLY A 218 -18.72 0.01 -28.89
CA GLY A 218 -18.61 -0.36 -27.47
C GLY A 218 -17.83 0.67 -26.63
N PRO A 219 -18.05 0.74 -25.30
CA PRO A 219 -17.29 1.66 -24.44
C PRO A 219 -15.82 1.26 -24.34
N ALA A 220 -14.91 2.24 -24.36
CA ALA A 220 -13.49 1.99 -24.19
C ALA A 220 -13.13 1.60 -22.74
N PRO A 221 -12.39 0.49 -22.52
CA PRO A 221 -11.88 0.09 -21.19
C PRO A 221 -10.97 1.14 -20.54
N TRP A 222 -10.23 1.89 -21.35
CA TRP A 222 -9.24 2.89 -20.90
C TRP A 222 -9.80 4.25 -20.57
N THR A 223 -11.13 4.39 -20.61
CA THR A 223 -11.86 5.61 -20.27
C THR A 223 -11.60 6.78 -21.23
N SER A 224 -12.67 7.31 -21.82
CA SER A 224 -12.56 8.24 -22.95
C SER A 224 -12.86 9.69 -22.56
N ASP A 225 -12.06 10.62 -23.08
CA ASP A 225 -12.27 12.07 -22.97
C ASP A 225 -12.29 12.73 -24.37
N SER A 226 -12.33 14.06 -24.43
CA SER A 226 -12.22 14.81 -25.70
C SER A 226 -10.80 14.73 -26.31
N GLU A 227 -10.70 14.88 -27.63
CA GLU A 227 -9.39 14.91 -28.32
C GLU A 227 -8.46 16.03 -27.81
N GLU A 228 -9.00 17.19 -27.41
CA GLU A 228 -8.19 18.28 -26.84
C GLU A 228 -7.56 17.85 -25.51
N VAL A 229 -8.33 17.16 -24.66
CA VAL A 229 -7.84 16.66 -23.37
C VAL A 229 -6.82 15.55 -23.60
N GLN A 230 -7.07 14.60 -24.51
CA GLN A 230 -6.13 13.55 -24.86
C GLN A 230 -4.80 14.13 -25.35
N ALA A 231 -4.84 15.05 -26.32
CA ALA A 231 -3.65 15.62 -26.91
C ALA A 231 -2.84 16.43 -25.88
N ARG A 232 -3.51 17.25 -25.06
CA ARG A 232 -2.87 18.00 -23.96
C ARG A 232 -2.21 17.06 -22.95
N ARG A 233 -2.95 16.07 -22.42
CA ARG A 233 -2.43 15.13 -21.41
C ARG A 233 -1.23 14.34 -21.94
N THR A 234 -1.30 13.91 -23.20
CA THR A 234 -0.19 13.18 -23.83
C THR A 234 1.07 14.03 -23.95
N VAL A 235 0.96 15.28 -24.41
CA VAL A 235 2.10 16.20 -24.49
C VAL A 235 2.68 16.49 -23.09
N GLU A 236 1.83 16.82 -22.13
CA GLU A 236 2.26 17.08 -20.74
C GLU A 236 2.95 15.85 -20.11
N ALA A 237 2.50 14.64 -20.43
CA ALA A 237 3.10 13.39 -19.97
C ALA A 237 4.52 13.20 -20.52
N ILE A 238 4.71 13.45 -21.83
CA ILE A 238 6.04 13.38 -22.48
C ILE A 238 6.98 14.43 -21.87
N GLU A 239 6.52 15.67 -21.73
CA GLU A 239 7.33 16.75 -21.12
C GLU A 239 7.70 16.45 -19.67
N ARG A 240 6.76 15.88 -18.90
CA ARG A 240 7.01 15.46 -17.53
C ARG A 240 8.08 14.37 -17.49
N ALA A 241 7.92 13.30 -18.27
CA ALA A 241 8.90 12.21 -18.32
C ALA A 241 10.30 12.72 -18.67
N ARG A 242 10.41 13.55 -19.72
CA ARG A 242 11.66 14.20 -20.15
C ARG A 242 12.32 15.10 -19.09
N SER A 243 11.56 15.57 -18.10
CA SER A 243 12.04 16.51 -17.07
C SER A 243 12.23 15.90 -15.69
N GLU A 244 11.60 14.78 -15.41
CA GLU A 244 11.57 14.15 -14.07
C GLU A 244 12.21 12.76 -14.05
N TRP A 245 12.24 12.02 -15.17
CA TRP A 245 12.57 10.60 -15.18
C TRP A 245 13.77 10.31 -16.08
N PRO A 246 15.01 10.53 -15.60
CA PRO A 246 16.24 10.22 -16.37
C PRO A 246 16.38 8.74 -16.75
N TRP A 247 15.62 7.86 -16.10
CA TRP A 247 15.56 6.42 -16.33
C TRP A 247 14.47 6.01 -17.33
N MET A 248 13.59 6.94 -17.73
CA MET A 248 12.63 6.70 -18.80
C MET A 248 13.36 6.80 -20.13
N GLY A 249 13.30 5.74 -20.93
CA GLY A 249 13.83 5.74 -22.30
C GLY A 249 12.74 6.04 -23.32
N ALA A 250 12.46 5.08 -24.21
CA ALA A 250 11.46 5.26 -25.25
C ALA A 250 10.03 5.33 -24.66
N MET A 251 9.21 6.19 -25.25
CA MET A 251 7.77 6.28 -24.97
C MET A 251 7.01 6.18 -26.30
N ILE A 252 6.27 5.09 -26.47
CA ILE A 252 5.62 4.71 -27.73
C ILE A 252 4.11 4.91 -27.59
N LEU A 253 3.54 5.74 -28.46
CA LEU A 253 2.09 5.92 -28.52
C LEU A 253 1.44 4.69 -29.16
N GLN A 254 0.38 4.18 -28.54
CA GLN A 254 -0.13 2.83 -28.80
C GLN A 254 -0.48 2.55 -30.28
N HIS A 255 -1.16 3.46 -30.98
CA HIS A 255 -1.53 3.21 -32.38
C HIS A 255 -1.32 4.44 -33.28
N PHE A 256 -0.50 4.28 -34.31
CA PHE A 256 -0.54 5.19 -35.46
C PHE A 256 -1.93 5.12 -36.12
N GLN A 257 -2.32 3.91 -36.54
CA GLN A 257 -3.66 3.53 -36.97
C GLN A 257 -3.88 2.06 -36.55
N PRO A 258 -4.98 1.71 -35.87
CA PRO A 258 -5.23 0.34 -35.44
C PRO A 258 -5.72 -0.52 -36.61
N ALA A 259 -5.35 -1.80 -36.61
CA ALA A 259 -5.87 -2.81 -37.55
C ALA A 259 -7.18 -3.43 -37.02
N ALA A 260 -8.21 -2.61 -36.82
CA ALA A 260 -9.50 -3.02 -36.24
C ALA A 260 -10.69 -2.40 -36.99
N GLN A 261 -11.90 -2.95 -36.78
CA GLN A 261 -13.13 -2.37 -37.32
C GLN A 261 -13.38 -0.96 -36.74
N GLU A 262 -14.06 -0.09 -37.48
CA GLU A 262 -14.27 1.32 -37.10
C GLU A 262 -15.06 1.50 -35.78
N ASP A 263 -15.83 0.50 -35.37
CA ASP A 263 -16.59 0.48 -34.12
C ASP A 263 -15.83 -0.13 -32.93
N ASP A 264 -14.56 -0.52 -33.14
CA ASP A 264 -13.69 -1.00 -32.07
C ASP A 264 -13.13 0.17 -31.24
N PRO A 265 -13.31 0.18 -29.90
CA PRO A 265 -12.86 1.28 -29.06
C PRO A 265 -11.34 1.54 -29.11
N ILE A 266 -10.52 0.63 -29.63
CA ILE A 266 -9.07 0.83 -29.82
C ILE A 266 -8.74 2.04 -30.70
N TRP A 267 -9.66 2.44 -31.59
CA TRP A 267 -9.57 3.67 -32.38
C TRP A 267 -9.40 4.93 -31.53
N CYS A 268 -9.73 4.87 -30.24
CA CYS A 268 -9.54 6.00 -29.36
C CYS A 268 -8.07 6.42 -29.19
N PHE A 269 -7.10 5.54 -29.44
CA PHE A 269 -5.67 5.84 -29.38
C PHE A 269 -5.04 6.24 -30.72
N ALA A 270 -5.78 6.11 -31.83
CA ALA A 270 -5.25 6.34 -33.17
C ALA A 270 -4.68 7.76 -33.32
N LEU A 271 -3.52 7.91 -33.97
CA LEU A 271 -2.94 9.22 -34.30
C LEU A 271 -3.52 9.79 -35.60
N VAL A 272 -3.90 8.92 -36.53
CA VAL A 272 -4.57 9.28 -37.78
C VAL A 272 -5.94 8.60 -37.88
N LYS A 273 -6.80 9.14 -38.73
CA LYS A 273 -8.09 8.52 -39.08
C LYS A 273 -7.90 7.36 -40.06
N ASP A 274 -8.98 6.68 -40.40
CA ASP A 274 -9.06 5.66 -41.46
C ASP A 274 -8.49 6.14 -42.81
N ASP A 275 -8.75 7.40 -43.16
CA ASP A 275 -8.27 8.08 -44.37
C ASP A 275 -6.86 8.70 -44.25
N ILE A 276 -6.12 8.37 -43.17
CA ILE A 276 -4.76 8.85 -42.86
C ILE A 276 -4.73 10.35 -42.48
N GLN A 277 -5.88 11.04 -42.37
CA GLN A 277 -5.89 12.42 -41.91
C GLN A 277 -5.41 12.53 -40.46
N PRO A 278 -4.44 13.43 -40.15
CA PRO A 278 -3.95 13.63 -38.79
C PRO A 278 -5.04 14.04 -37.81
N ARG A 279 -5.11 13.37 -36.66
CA ARG A 279 -5.91 13.82 -35.51
C ARG A 279 -5.16 14.88 -34.71
N LEU A 280 -5.85 15.53 -33.78
CA LEU A 280 -5.25 16.58 -32.97
C LEU A 280 -4.02 16.09 -32.20
N ILE A 281 -4.05 14.88 -31.65
CA ILE A 281 -2.91 14.30 -30.94
C ILE A 281 -1.66 14.18 -31.83
N TYR A 282 -1.81 13.77 -33.10
CA TYR A 282 -0.70 13.75 -34.06
C TYR A 282 -0.10 15.14 -34.23
N GLN A 283 -0.94 16.15 -34.47
CA GLN A 283 -0.48 17.52 -34.70
C GLN A 283 0.27 18.09 -33.48
N ARG A 284 -0.23 17.83 -32.27
CA ARG A 284 0.40 18.29 -31.02
C ARG A 284 1.73 17.58 -30.75
N VAL A 285 1.82 16.29 -31.01
CA VAL A 285 3.06 15.51 -30.85
C VAL A 285 4.08 15.90 -31.93
N GLN A 286 3.65 16.12 -33.17
CA GLN A 286 4.48 16.66 -34.24
C GLN A 286 5.07 18.02 -33.85
N GLN A 287 4.22 18.94 -33.36
CA GLN A 287 4.67 20.26 -32.90
C GLN A 287 5.70 20.14 -31.77
N LEU A 288 5.49 19.24 -30.81
CA LEU A 288 6.45 18.97 -29.73
C LEU A 288 7.78 18.43 -30.29
N ALA A 289 7.73 17.50 -31.24
CA ALA A 289 8.91 16.93 -31.88
C ALA A 289 9.73 17.99 -32.62
N GLU A 290 9.08 18.83 -33.44
CA GLU A 290 9.70 19.92 -34.19
C GLU A 290 10.34 20.99 -33.28
N GLN A 291 9.80 21.20 -32.08
CA GLN A 291 10.34 22.14 -31.10
C GLN A 291 11.48 21.56 -30.25
N THR A 292 11.66 20.24 -30.23
CA THR A 292 12.70 19.60 -29.43
C THR A 292 14.03 19.75 -30.17
N SER A 293 14.88 20.68 -29.72
CA SER A 293 16.19 20.99 -30.33
C SER A 293 17.40 20.67 -29.44
N ALA A 294 17.15 20.20 -28.20
CA ALA A 294 18.20 19.88 -27.23
C ALA A 294 17.94 18.53 -26.55
N ALA A 295 19.01 17.80 -26.21
CA ALA A 295 18.94 16.59 -25.41
C ALA A 295 18.35 16.91 -24.02
N TYR A 296 17.24 16.25 -23.68
CA TYR A 296 16.57 16.41 -22.38
C TYR A 296 17.22 15.54 -21.30
N THR A 297 16.64 15.47 -20.09
CA THR A 297 17.22 14.65 -19.01
C THR A 297 17.08 13.16 -19.33
N GLY A 298 18.19 12.42 -19.38
CA GLY A 298 18.21 11.02 -19.81
C GLY A 298 19.60 10.54 -20.22
N THR A 299 19.67 9.29 -20.67
CA THR A 299 20.87 8.69 -21.27
C THR A 299 20.64 8.54 -22.77
N PHE A 300 21.60 8.98 -23.58
CA PHE A 300 21.52 8.97 -25.04
C PHE A 300 22.73 8.28 -25.64
N PRO A 301 22.57 7.61 -26.80
CA PRO A 301 23.70 7.12 -27.59
C PRO A 301 24.55 8.29 -28.09
N GLY A 302 25.74 7.98 -28.60
CA GLY A 302 26.65 8.98 -29.17
C GLY A 302 25.99 9.75 -30.32
N ASP A 303 25.28 9.06 -31.21
CA ASP A 303 24.61 9.66 -32.37
C ASP A 303 23.24 10.29 -32.06
N VAL A 304 23.06 10.76 -30.83
CA VAL A 304 21.83 11.45 -30.40
C VAL A 304 21.43 12.52 -31.42
N TRP A 305 20.15 12.57 -31.78
CA TRP A 305 19.57 13.50 -32.75
C TRP A 305 19.88 14.99 -32.50
N ALA A 306 20.21 15.35 -31.26
CA ALA A 306 20.58 16.71 -30.88
C ALA A 306 22.04 17.05 -31.20
N ALA A 307 22.93 16.06 -31.29
CA ALA A 307 24.36 16.26 -31.50
C ALA A 307 24.67 16.56 -32.98
N GLN A 308 25.55 17.53 -33.20
CA GLN A 308 26.08 17.90 -34.51
C GLN A 308 27.56 17.59 -34.54
N TYR A 309 27.98 16.85 -35.57
CA TYR A 309 29.33 16.32 -35.71
C TYR A 309 30.03 16.97 -36.90
N GLU A 310 31.20 17.58 -36.67
CA GLU A 310 32.06 18.18 -37.71
C GLU A 310 33.42 17.48 -37.72
N GLY A 311 33.92 17.09 -38.90
CA GLY A 311 35.17 16.35 -39.06
C GLY A 311 34.98 14.87 -39.47
N PRO A 312 35.99 14.00 -39.29
CA PRO A 312 36.01 12.64 -39.85
C PRO A 312 35.24 11.62 -38.99
N TRP A 313 33.98 11.92 -38.67
CA TRP A 313 33.12 11.07 -37.84
C TRP A 313 32.44 9.95 -38.63
N ARG A 314 32.21 8.81 -37.97
CA ARG A 314 31.41 7.68 -38.46
C ARG A 314 30.50 7.17 -37.36
N SER A 315 29.19 7.10 -37.62
CA SER A 315 28.22 6.49 -36.71
C SER A 315 27.97 5.02 -37.07
N HIS A 316 27.86 4.16 -36.06
CA HIS A 316 27.39 2.78 -36.21
C HIS A 316 26.80 2.30 -34.88
N GLY A 317 25.55 1.83 -34.89
CA GLY A 317 24.90 1.21 -33.73
C GLY A 317 24.86 2.10 -32.47
N GLY A 318 24.62 3.41 -32.62
CA GLY A 318 24.60 4.34 -31.49
C GLY A 318 25.97 4.86 -31.05
N LEU A 319 27.07 4.36 -31.62
CA LEU A 319 28.44 4.79 -31.32
C LEU A 319 28.96 5.71 -32.41
N VAL A 320 29.65 6.79 -32.03
CA VAL A 320 30.26 7.72 -33.01
C VAL A 320 31.76 7.70 -32.87
N THR A 321 32.46 7.25 -33.91
CA THR A 321 33.91 7.08 -33.95
C THR A 321 34.59 8.14 -34.81
N VAL A 322 35.80 8.54 -34.43
CA VAL A 322 36.66 9.48 -35.17
C VAL A 322 37.99 8.81 -35.49
N TRP A 323 38.51 9.03 -36.70
CA TRP A 323 39.76 8.42 -37.18
C TRP A 323 40.66 9.47 -37.81
N GLY A 324 41.90 9.57 -37.33
CA GLY A 324 42.89 10.51 -37.85
C GLY A 324 42.79 11.88 -37.19
N ASP A 325 42.24 12.87 -37.91
CA ASP A 325 42.15 14.26 -37.46
C ASP A 325 41.15 14.46 -36.30
N PRO A 326 41.32 15.48 -35.45
CA PRO A 326 40.35 15.81 -34.40
C PRO A 326 38.96 16.08 -34.96
N GLY A 327 37.95 15.52 -34.30
CA GLY A 327 36.54 15.76 -34.60
C GLY A 327 35.91 16.69 -33.56
N GLU A 328 35.07 17.60 -34.01
CA GLU A 328 34.29 18.49 -33.13
C GLU A 328 32.85 17.96 -33.02
N VAL A 329 32.29 18.02 -31.82
CA VAL A 329 30.87 17.74 -31.56
C VAL A 329 30.24 18.87 -30.79
N THR A 330 29.07 19.32 -31.25
CA THR A 330 28.21 20.28 -30.54
C THR A 330 26.93 19.60 -30.08
N LEU A 331 26.63 19.67 -28.78
CA LEU A 331 25.45 19.10 -28.17
C LEU A 331 24.67 20.18 -27.39
N PRO A 332 23.53 20.65 -27.91
CA PRO A 332 22.55 21.36 -27.10
C PRO A 332 21.88 20.38 -26.12
N PHE A 333 21.84 20.74 -24.83
CA PHE A 333 21.20 19.92 -23.79
C PHE A 333 20.44 20.78 -22.76
N LYS A 334 19.46 20.17 -22.08
CA LYS A 334 18.68 20.80 -21.01
C LYS A 334 18.77 19.98 -19.72
N GLY A 335 19.61 20.43 -18.80
CA GLY A 335 19.89 19.74 -17.54
C GLY A 335 20.68 20.61 -16.58
N THR A 336 21.08 20.05 -15.44
CA THR A 336 21.99 20.71 -14.49
C THR A 336 23.39 20.08 -14.48
N ARG A 337 23.54 18.91 -15.10
CA ARG A 337 24.80 18.19 -15.26
C ARG A 337 24.82 17.45 -16.60
N LEU A 338 26.00 17.39 -17.22
CA LEU A 338 26.27 16.64 -18.44
C LEU A 338 27.48 15.73 -18.22
N ASP A 339 27.28 14.45 -18.47
CA ASP A 339 28.34 13.45 -18.56
C ASP A 339 28.47 12.93 -20.00
N VAL A 340 29.67 12.53 -20.40
CA VAL A 340 29.96 11.89 -21.69
C VAL A 340 30.65 10.55 -21.46
N SER A 341 30.19 9.51 -22.14
CA SER A 341 30.80 8.18 -22.15
C SER A 341 31.72 8.07 -23.37
N LEU A 342 33.01 7.83 -23.15
CA LEU A 342 34.01 7.75 -24.20
C LEU A 342 34.49 6.32 -24.45
N LEU A 343 34.87 6.04 -25.70
CA LEU A 343 35.60 4.81 -26.05
C LEU A 343 37.00 4.78 -25.42
N PRO A 344 37.61 3.60 -25.21
CA PRO A 344 38.87 3.47 -24.46
C PRO A 344 40.07 4.26 -25.00
N ALA A 345 40.11 4.54 -26.31
CA ALA A 345 41.23 5.21 -26.98
C ALA A 345 41.00 6.71 -27.26
N THR A 346 39.97 7.30 -26.65
CA THR A 346 39.55 8.68 -26.88
C THR A 346 40.23 9.67 -25.93
N GLU A 347 40.75 10.78 -26.47
CA GLU A 347 41.21 11.94 -25.68
C GLU A 347 40.34 13.17 -25.98
N LEU A 348 39.92 13.88 -24.92
CA LEU A 348 39.22 15.17 -25.03
C LEU A 348 40.26 16.28 -24.92
N THR A 349 40.40 17.08 -25.98
CA THR A 349 41.39 18.18 -26.05
C THR A 349 40.80 19.52 -25.64
N GLU A 350 39.51 19.73 -25.89
CA GLU A 350 38.78 20.94 -25.51
C GLU A 350 37.35 20.63 -25.09
N VAL A 351 36.88 21.27 -24.02
CA VAL A 351 35.50 21.21 -23.52
C VAL A 351 35.01 22.63 -23.24
N VAL A 352 34.02 23.07 -23.99
CA VAL A 352 33.39 24.39 -23.85
C VAL A 352 31.92 24.20 -23.50
N ILE A 353 31.47 24.83 -22.41
CA ILE A 353 30.05 24.85 -22.01
C ILE A 353 29.57 26.29 -21.98
N ASP A 354 28.52 26.61 -22.74
CA ASP A 354 27.98 27.98 -22.88
C ASP A 354 29.05 29.03 -23.22
N GLY A 355 30.02 28.67 -24.07
CA GLY A 355 31.13 29.55 -24.45
C GLY A 355 32.25 29.70 -23.40
N GLN A 356 32.20 28.95 -22.30
CA GLN A 356 33.27 28.92 -21.29
C GLN A 356 34.09 27.63 -21.38
N ALA A 357 35.39 27.75 -21.64
CA ALA A 357 36.32 26.63 -21.63
C ALA A 357 36.55 26.11 -20.20
N LEU A 358 36.46 24.80 -20.00
CA LEU A 358 36.70 24.13 -18.72
C LEU A 358 38.09 23.47 -18.72
N ALA A 359 38.82 23.56 -17.60
CA ALA A 359 40.13 22.94 -17.46
C ALA A 359 40.02 21.40 -17.37
N ALA A 360 40.81 20.68 -18.18
CA ALA A 360 40.77 19.22 -18.32
C ALA A 360 41.12 18.41 -17.04
N GLU A 361 41.53 19.06 -15.94
CA GLU A 361 42.10 18.42 -14.74
C GLU A 361 41.07 17.85 -13.73
N SER A 362 39.76 18.06 -13.89
CA SER A 362 38.74 17.57 -12.93
C SER A 362 38.16 16.18 -13.24
N VAL A 363 38.73 15.47 -14.21
CA VAL A 363 38.17 14.22 -14.76
C VAL A 363 38.63 13.00 -13.95
N THR A 364 37.76 12.46 -13.09
CA THR A 364 38.04 11.21 -12.34
C THR A 364 37.70 10.01 -13.21
N VAL A 365 38.65 9.10 -13.43
CA VAL A 365 38.50 8.00 -14.39
C VAL A 365 38.67 6.62 -13.76
N ARG A 366 37.72 5.70 -14.03
CA ARG A 366 37.96 4.24 -14.11
C ARG A 366 37.34 3.67 -15.42
N GLY A 367 37.90 2.55 -15.91
CA GLY A 367 37.82 2.07 -17.31
C GLY A 367 36.43 2.06 -17.98
N GLY A 368 36.40 2.35 -19.28
CA GLY A 368 35.16 2.66 -20.04
C GLY A 368 34.57 3.99 -19.59
N ARG A 369 35.23 5.10 -19.96
CA ARG A 369 35.30 6.33 -19.17
C ARG A 369 34.05 7.21 -19.36
N THR A 370 33.06 7.11 -18.47
CA THR A 370 32.06 8.18 -18.31
C THR A 370 32.69 9.35 -17.54
N ILE A 371 32.67 10.53 -18.12
CA ILE A 371 33.31 11.75 -17.62
C ILE A 371 32.24 12.81 -17.39
N THR A 372 32.24 13.41 -16.20
CA THR A 372 31.40 14.60 -15.94
C THR A 372 32.04 15.83 -16.56
N LEU A 373 31.41 16.37 -17.59
CA LEU A 373 31.85 17.57 -18.30
C LEU A 373 31.48 18.83 -17.52
N ALA A 374 30.25 18.88 -16.99
CA ALA A 374 29.78 20.00 -16.17
C ALA A 374 28.73 19.54 -15.17
N GLN A 375 28.68 20.20 -14.00
CA GLN A 375 27.71 19.93 -12.93
C GLN A 375 27.31 21.24 -12.23
N GLY A 376 26.18 21.23 -11.53
CA GLY A 376 25.68 22.43 -10.83
C GLY A 376 25.19 23.57 -11.75
N LEU A 377 24.91 23.28 -13.02
CA LEU A 377 24.35 24.24 -13.97
C LEU A 377 22.90 24.60 -13.59
N ALA A 378 22.42 25.76 -14.07
CA ALA A 378 21.01 26.12 -13.92
C ALA A 378 20.14 25.22 -14.80
N TYR A 379 18.92 24.84 -14.39
CA TYR A 379 18.05 24.04 -15.25
C TYR A 379 17.48 24.87 -16.42
N ARG A 380 18.24 24.99 -17.50
CA ARG A 380 17.91 25.65 -18.77
C ARG A 380 18.58 24.92 -19.93
N GLN A 381 18.38 25.40 -21.14
CA GLN A 381 19.16 24.92 -22.28
C GLN A 381 20.59 25.48 -22.20
N HIS A 382 21.54 24.59 -22.49
CA HIS A 382 22.98 24.79 -22.53
C HIS A 382 23.52 24.24 -23.85
N GLU A 383 24.70 24.71 -24.25
CA GLU A 383 25.43 24.18 -25.39
C GLU A 383 26.78 23.63 -24.91
N ALA A 384 27.05 22.37 -25.21
CA ALA A 384 28.35 21.73 -25.00
C ALA A 384 29.06 21.54 -26.33
N ARG A 385 30.32 21.95 -26.41
CA ARG A 385 31.19 21.74 -27.56
C ARG A 385 32.43 21.00 -27.12
N LEU A 386 32.70 19.87 -27.75
CA LEU A 386 33.81 18.97 -27.40
C LEU A 386 34.69 18.76 -28.62
N THR A 387 36.00 18.86 -28.43
CA THR A 387 37.00 18.48 -29.43
C THR A 387 37.61 17.15 -29.01
N VAL A 388 37.50 16.15 -29.88
CA VAL A 388 37.86 14.77 -29.62
C VAL A 388 38.99 14.35 -30.56
N GLU A 389 40.07 13.82 -30.00
CA GLU A 389 41.21 13.31 -30.74
C GLU A 389 41.39 11.81 -30.49
N GLY A 390 41.70 11.07 -31.56
CA GLY A 390 41.93 9.62 -31.50
C GLY A 390 43.40 9.26 -31.53
N ARG A 391 43.81 8.22 -30.79
CA ARG A 391 45.15 7.63 -30.94
C ARG A 391 45.20 6.81 -32.24
N GLN A 392 46.28 6.96 -33.01
CA GLN A 392 46.44 6.41 -34.38
C GLN A 392 46.16 4.90 -34.53
N ASP A 393 46.21 4.11 -33.45
CA ASP A 393 46.15 2.65 -33.49
C ASP A 393 44.85 2.04 -32.89
N SER A 394 43.82 2.83 -32.58
CA SER A 394 42.58 2.31 -31.94
C SER A 394 41.34 3.16 -32.22
N ALA A 395 40.15 2.54 -32.20
CA ALA A 395 38.89 3.26 -32.39
C ALA A 395 38.63 4.23 -31.24
N ALA A 396 38.73 5.53 -31.52
CA ALA A 396 38.36 6.62 -30.62
C ALA A 396 36.98 7.15 -30.97
N GLY A 397 36.27 7.71 -30.00
CA GLY A 397 34.90 8.17 -30.18
C GLY A 397 34.10 8.34 -28.90
N ILE A 398 32.82 8.67 -29.10
CA ILE A 398 31.81 8.89 -28.08
C ILE A 398 30.83 7.73 -28.11
N ALA A 399 30.66 7.09 -26.95
CA ALA A 399 29.70 6.02 -26.75
C ALA A 399 28.31 6.55 -26.32
N GLY A 400 28.24 7.73 -25.70
CA GLY A 400 26.96 8.33 -25.34
C GLY A 400 27.07 9.55 -24.45
N PHE A 401 25.91 10.13 -24.15
CA PHE A 401 25.75 11.30 -23.28
C PHE A 401 24.75 11.02 -22.17
N VAL A 402 24.97 11.58 -20.98
CA VAL A 402 24.03 11.52 -19.87
C VAL A 402 23.72 12.94 -19.41
N VAL A 403 22.47 13.35 -19.54
CA VAL A 403 21.99 14.65 -19.08
C VAL A 403 21.22 14.43 -17.78
N ILE A 404 21.68 15.06 -16.70
CA ILE A 404 21.13 14.86 -15.37
C ILE A 404 20.49 16.15 -14.88
N ARG A 405 19.31 16.03 -14.27
CA ARG A 405 18.69 17.07 -13.45
C ARG A 405 18.93 16.72 -11.98
N GLU A 406 20.01 17.24 -11.43
CA GLU A 406 20.37 17.07 -10.02
C GLU A 406 19.31 17.74 -9.14
N ALA A 407 18.81 17.01 -8.14
CA ALA A 407 17.94 17.57 -7.14
C ALA A 407 18.74 18.58 -6.29
N ASN A 408 18.30 19.84 -6.27
CA ASN A 408 18.91 20.87 -5.43
C ASN A 408 18.44 20.69 -3.97
N PHE A 409 18.98 19.67 -3.32
CA PHE A 409 18.69 19.35 -1.93
C PHE A 409 19.08 20.48 -0.98
N GLY A 410 20.07 21.32 -1.33
CA GLY A 410 20.46 22.47 -0.53
C GLY A 410 19.33 23.48 -0.34
N ARG A 411 18.65 23.87 -1.42
CA ARG A 411 17.47 24.75 -1.34
C ARG A 411 16.27 24.05 -0.70
N PHE A 412 16.10 22.75 -0.93
CA PHE A 412 15.04 21.97 -0.30
C PHE A 412 15.22 21.88 1.22
N TYR A 413 16.39 21.47 1.71
CA TYR A 413 16.71 21.41 3.14
C TYR A 413 16.77 22.79 3.77
N LEU A 414 17.26 23.83 3.07
CA LEU A 414 17.18 25.20 3.55
C LEU A 414 15.71 25.66 3.67
N SER A 415 14.87 25.35 2.69
CA SER A 415 13.43 25.66 2.75
C SER A 415 12.73 24.87 3.85
N LEU A 416 13.08 23.60 4.05
CA LEU A 416 12.56 22.76 5.12
C LEU A 416 13.05 23.23 6.50
N ALA A 417 14.29 23.70 6.61
CA ALA A 417 14.85 24.27 7.83
C ALA A 417 14.28 25.67 8.12
N LEU A 418 14.02 26.48 7.09
CA LEU A 418 13.35 27.78 7.20
C LEU A 418 11.86 27.61 7.50
N LEU A 419 11.16 26.64 6.89
CA LEU A 419 9.77 26.31 7.18
C LEU A 419 9.61 25.60 8.53
N GLY A 420 10.54 24.72 8.90
CA GLY A 420 10.61 24.08 10.20
C GLY A 420 10.97 25.09 11.28
N GLY A 421 11.90 26.00 11.02
CA GLY A 421 12.27 27.11 11.89
C GLY A 421 11.15 28.15 12.02
N ALA A 422 10.52 28.55 10.92
CA ALA A 422 9.35 29.43 10.91
C ALA A 422 8.15 28.76 11.56
N GLY A 423 7.94 27.47 11.33
CA GLY A 423 6.92 26.64 11.97
C GLY A 423 7.16 26.54 13.47
N LEU A 424 8.39 26.31 13.92
CA LEU A 424 8.79 26.35 15.33
C LEU A 424 8.60 27.75 15.92
N VAL A 425 8.90 28.82 15.18
CA VAL A 425 8.67 30.21 15.62
C VAL A 425 7.18 30.54 15.67
N VAL A 426 6.36 30.05 14.74
CA VAL A 426 4.90 30.20 14.72
C VAL A 426 4.27 29.39 15.85
N VAL A 427 4.67 28.14 16.04
CA VAL A 427 4.25 27.31 17.18
C VAL A 427 4.68 27.95 18.48
N TRP A 428 5.92 28.44 18.60
CA TRP A 428 6.41 29.16 19.78
C TRP A 428 5.68 30.47 20.00
N ARG A 429 5.38 31.25 18.95
CA ARG A 429 4.60 32.49 19.00
C ARG A 429 3.14 32.23 19.35
N LEU A 430 2.54 31.17 18.80
CA LEU A 430 1.19 30.72 19.12
C LEU A 430 1.13 30.25 20.56
N VAL A 431 2.03 29.37 20.99
CA VAL A 431 2.18 28.97 22.39
C VAL A 431 2.36 30.21 23.26
N ARG A 432 3.26 31.14 22.94
CA ARG A 432 3.45 32.39 23.70
C ARG A 432 2.22 33.31 23.68
N LEU A 433 1.49 33.39 22.57
CA LEU A 433 0.24 34.13 22.40
C LEU A 433 -0.92 33.48 23.15
N LEU A 434 -0.93 32.16 23.30
CA LEU A 434 -1.88 31.39 24.12
C LEU A 434 -1.55 31.58 25.62
N LEU A 435 -0.28 31.83 25.94
CA LEU A 435 0.26 32.03 27.29
C LEU A 435 0.17 33.47 27.85
N LEU A 436 -0.30 34.46 27.07
CA LEU A 436 -0.45 35.84 27.56
C LEU A 436 -1.63 35.95 28.56
N PRO A 437 -1.54 36.75 29.64
CA PRO A 437 -2.65 36.89 30.60
C PRO A 437 -3.97 37.34 29.96
N ARG A 438 -3.90 38.16 28.90
CA ARG A 438 -5.05 38.61 28.10
C ARG A 438 -5.57 37.55 27.13
N SER A 439 -4.77 36.57 26.73
CA SER A 439 -5.24 35.46 25.91
C SER A 439 -5.92 34.38 26.73
N LEU A 440 -5.48 34.22 27.98
CA LEU A 440 -6.10 33.30 28.92
C LEU A 440 -7.57 33.64 29.22
N SER A 441 -7.99 34.90 29.17
CA SER A 441 -9.40 35.27 29.42
C SER A 441 -10.34 34.83 28.30
N TRP A 442 -9.96 34.98 27.03
CA TRP A 442 -10.80 34.52 25.91
C TRP A 442 -10.81 33.00 25.80
N TRP A 443 -9.68 32.33 26.06
CA TRP A 443 -9.64 30.87 26.15
C TRP A 443 -10.49 30.33 27.28
N ARG A 444 -10.46 30.97 28.46
CA ARG A 444 -11.34 30.63 29.58
C ARG A 444 -12.81 30.80 29.18
N ALA A 445 -13.18 31.92 28.58
CA ALA A 445 -14.55 32.14 28.11
C ALA A 445 -14.98 31.10 27.08
N LEU A 446 -14.12 30.73 26.13
CA LEU A 446 -14.39 29.69 25.12
C LEU A 446 -14.50 28.30 25.75
N ALA A 447 -13.60 27.96 26.69
CA ALA A 447 -13.62 26.71 27.42
C ALA A 447 -14.88 26.60 28.28
N ASP A 448 -15.25 27.64 29.03
CA ASP A 448 -16.46 27.71 29.84
C ASP A 448 -17.71 27.60 28.97
N TRP A 449 -17.74 28.31 27.84
CA TRP A 449 -18.81 28.22 26.85
C TRP A 449 -18.98 26.80 26.32
N HIS A 450 -17.87 26.13 25.94
CA HIS A 450 -17.90 24.77 25.40
C HIS A 450 -18.30 23.75 26.47
N LEU A 451 -17.70 23.83 27.66
CA LEU A 451 -17.98 22.93 28.78
C LEU A 451 -19.42 23.09 29.30
N GLY A 452 -20.02 24.28 29.15
CA GLY A 452 -21.42 24.55 29.47
C GLY A 452 -22.43 23.97 28.46
N ARG A 453 -21.99 23.44 27.32
CA ARG A 453 -22.87 22.78 26.34
C ARG A 453 -23.20 21.34 26.74
N PRO A 454 -24.32 20.77 26.26
CA PRO A 454 -24.59 19.36 26.49
C PRO A 454 -23.54 18.46 25.80
N PRO A 455 -23.22 17.27 26.34
CA PRO A 455 -22.15 16.41 25.81
C PRO A 455 -22.27 16.03 24.32
N TRP A 456 -23.49 15.88 23.80
CA TRP A 456 -23.72 15.56 22.39
C TRP A 456 -23.26 16.71 21.46
N LEU A 457 -23.44 17.97 21.88
CA LEU A 457 -23.01 19.13 21.09
C LEU A 457 -21.48 19.27 21.16
N GLN A 458 -20.89 18.99 22.32
CA GLN A 458 -19.43 18.95 22.46
C GLN A 458 -18.81 17.87 21.55
N MET A 459 -19.42 16.68 21.51
CA MET A 459 -19.04 15.61 20.58
C MET A 459 -19.22 16.03 19.12
N GLY A 460 -20.35 16.64 18.76
CA GLY A 460 -20.63 17.09 17.39
C GLY A 460 -19.61 18.11 16.89
N MET A 461 -19.18 19.06 17.74
CA MET A 461 -18.11 20.00 17.40
C MET A 461 -16.78 19.29 17.14
N MET A 462 -16.44 18.30 17.97
CA MET A 462 -15.20 17.53 17.82
C MET A 462 -15.23 16.64 16.57
N ALA A 463 -16.37 16.01 16.28
CA ALA A 463 -16.58 15.22 15.07
C ALA A 463 -16.51 16.10 13.81
N LEU A 464 -17.05 17.32 13.84
CA LEU A 464 -16.95 18.26 12.73
C LEU A 464 -15.49 18.72 12.50
N ALA A 465 -14.75 19.04 13.56
CA ALA A 465 -13.33 19.39 13.46
C ALA A 465 -12.50 18.21 12.91
N LEU A 466 -12.81 16.99 13.35
CA LEU A 466 -12.19 15.77 12.82
C LEU A 466 -12.54 15.55 11.35
N ALA A 467 -13.80 15.73 10.95
CA ALA A 467 -14.22 15.60 9.56
C ALA A 467 -13.54 16.65 8.66
N LEU A 468 -13.41 17.89 9.14
CA LEU A 468 -12.67 18.94 8.45
C LEU A 468 -11.18 18.59 8.31
N PHE A 469 -10.57 17.99 9.33
CA PHE A 469 -9.19 17.50 9.23
C PHE A 469 -9.07 16.34 8.22
N TYR A 470 -9.97 15.36 8.31
CA TYR A 470 -9.82 14.07 7.68
C TYR A 470 -10.27 14.04 6.21
N PHE A 471 -11.36 14.74 5.89
CA PHE A 471 -11.94 14.74 4.54
C PHE A 471 -11.55 15.97 3.71
N SER A 472 -10.81 16.93 4.25
CA SER A 472 -10.49 18.11 3.47
C SER A 472 -9.39 17.83 2.45
N PRO A 473 -9.63 18.11 1.16
CA PRO A 473 -8.61 17.97 0.11
C PRO A 473 -7.57 19.11 0.18
N ALA A 474 -7.85 20.19 0.89
CA ALA A 474 -6.98 21.36 0.97
C ALA A 474 -6.17 21.36 2.28
N LEU A 475 -4.84 21.36 2.18
CA LEU A 475 -3.93 21.39 3.33
C LEU A 475 -4.30 22.48 4.36
N PRO A 476 -4.65 23.74 3.98
CA PRO A 476 -5.03 24.75 4.96
C PRO A 476 -6.26 24.38 5.78
N MET A 477 -7.26 23.75 5.15
CA MET A 477 -8.49 23.34 5.82
C MET A 477 -8.25 22.13 6.73
N ALA A 478 -7.41 21.18 6.32
CA ALA A 478 -6.97 20.10 7.20
C ALA A 478 -6.25 20.65 8.43
N VAL A 479 -5.33 21.61 8.26
CA VAL A 479 -4.64 22.30 9.36
C VAL A 479 -5.64 23.02 10.28
N ILE A 480 -6.64 23.72 9.74
CA ILE A 480 -7.70 24.36 10.54
C ILE A 480 -8.46 23.31 11.36
N GLY A 481 -8.86 22.19 10.73
CA GLY A 481 -9.51 21.07 11.41
C GLY A 481 -8.69 20.55 12.58
N LEU A 482 -7.39 20.33 12.38
CA LEU A 482 -6.48 19.87 13.44
C LEU A 482 -6.31 20.90 14.57
N VAL A 483 -6.16 22.19 14.23
CA VAL A 483 -6.03 23.29 15.18
C VAL A 483 -7.30 23.46 16.03
N LEU A 484 -8.48 23.19 15.46
CA LEU A 484 -9.75 23.16 16.21
C LEU A 484 -9.89 21.88 17.03
N LEU A 485 -9.42 20.74 16.53
CA LEU A 485 -9.58 19.44 17.18
C LEU A 485 -8.75 19.33 18.47
N ILE A 486 -7.49 19.78 18.46
CA ILE A 486 -6.58 19.72 19.61
C ILE A 486 -7.20 20.32 20.90
N PRO A 487 -7.69 21.57 20.94
CA PRO A 487 -8.25 22.16 22.14
C PRO A 487 -9.57 21.49 22.56
N LEU A 488 -10.38 21.00 21.63
CA LEU A 488 -11.62 20.26 21.95
C LEU A 488 -11.31 18.93 22.66
N VAL A 489 -10.35 18.16 22.14
CA VAL A 489 -9.86 16.92 22.78
C VAL A 489 -9.18 17.23 24.12
N PHE A 490 -8.47 18.37 24.20
CA PHE A 490 -7.87 18.82 25.46
C PHE A 490 -8.92 19.13 26.52
N LEU A 491 -10.05 19.75 26.15
CA LEU A 491 -11.14 20.04 27.09
C LEU A 491 -11.91 18.77 27.51
N ARG A 492 -12.18 17.87 26.57
CA ARG A 492 -13.02 16.68 26.76
C ARG A 492 -12.33 15.41 26.25
N THR A 493 -11.25 15.06 26.93
CA THR A 493 -10.47 13.86 26.59
C THR A 493 -11.30 12.58 26.71
N ASP A 494 -12.34 12.57 27.57
CA ASP A 494 -13.31 11.48 27.66
C ASP A 494 -14.15 11.31 26.39
N LEU A 495 -14.56 12.41 25.75
CA LEU A 495 -15.24 12.37 24.45
C LEU A 495 -14.26 12.02 23.33
N GLY A 496 -13.01 12.49 23.43
CA GLY A 496 -11.93 12.09 22.53
C GLY A 496 -11.74 10.57 22.45
N LEU A 497 -11.72 9.89 23.60
CA LEU A 497 -11.65 8.42 23.66
C LEU A 497 -12.88 7.74 23.06
N ALA A 498 -14.08 8.29 23.31
CA ALA A 498 -15.30 7.76 22.69
C ALA A 498 -15.27 7.92 21.16
N LEU A 499 -14.75 9.03 20.63
CA LEU A 499 -14.58 9.22 19.19
C LEU A 499 -13.49 8.30 18.61
N ALA A 500 -12.42 8.02 19.36
CA ALA A 500 -11.44 7.00 18.99
C ALA A 500 -12.12 5.63 18.81
N MET A 501 -12.94 5.21 19.78
CA MET A 501 -13.68 3.93 19.68
C MET A 501 -14.71 3.91 18.57
N PHE A 502 -15.41 5.02 18.34
CA PHE A 502 -16.31 5.15 17.20
C PHE A 502 -15.58 4.95 15.86
N SER A 503 -14.34 5.44 15.77
CA SER A 503 -13.57 5.41 14.53
C SER A 503 -12.90 4.08 14.21
N ILE A 504 -12.89 3.12 15.15
CA ILE A 504 -12.16 1.85 15.01
C ILE A 504 -12.43 1.14 13.69
N PRO A 505 -13.70 0.89 13.26
CA PRO A 505 -13.95 0.09 12.05
C PRO A 505 -13.46 0.75 10.76
N PHE A 506 -13.17 2.05 10.81
CA PHE A 506 -12.75 2.84 9.65
C PHE A 506 -11.23 2.92 9.51
N PHE A 507 -10.45 2.13 10.26
CA PHE A 507 -8.99 2.16 10.23
C PHE A 507 -8.38 1.86 8.85
N LEU A 508 -9.09 1.11 7.99
CA LEU A 508 -8.70 0.77 6.62
C LEU A 508 -8.66 1.98 5.67
N ARG A 509 -9.12 3.14 6.13
CA ARG A 509 -8.91 4.43 5.47
C ARG A 509 -7.99 5.25 6.40
N PRO A 510 -6.66 5.25 6.18
CA PRO A 510 -5.76 6.17 6.86
C PRO A 510 -5.57 7.46 6.05
N THR A 511 -5.22 8.56 6.71
CA THR A 511 -4.71 9.77 6.05
C THR A 511 -3.18 9.78 6.06
N ILE A 512 -2.58 10.40 5.04
CA ILE A 512 -1.13 10.57 4.98
C ILE A 512 -0.75 11.89 5.64
N LEU A 513 0.04 11.83 6.72
CA LEU A 513 0.56 13.01 7.40
C LEU A 513 2.08 12.85 7.52
N LEU A 514 2.84 13.83 7.00
CA LEU A 514 4.31 13.81 7.03
C LEU A 514 4.93 12.52 6.46
N GLY A 515 4.31 11.95 5.41
CA GLY A 515 4.76 10.70 4.78
C GLY A 515 4.40 9.42 5.55
N GLN A 516 3.61 9.51 6.62
CA GLN A 516 3.14 8.37 7.42
C GLN A 516 1.63 8.19 7.29
N SER A 517 1.15 6.96 7.11
CA SER A 517 -0.28 6.65 7.14
C SER A 517 -0.77 6.62 8.59
N LEU A 518 -1.70 7.48 8.98
CA LEU A 518 -2.32 7.51 10.31
C LEU A 518 -3.82 7.24 10.20
N SER A 519 -4.30 6.24 10.92
CA SER A 519 -5.75 5.99 11.03
C SER A 519 -6.41 7.00 11.97
N VAL A 520 -7.73 7.19 11.83
CA VAL A 520 -8.50 8.08 12.72
C VAL A 520 -8.40 7.65 14.19
N VAL A 521 -8.46 6.34 14.46
CA VAL A 521 -8.35 5.82 15.83
C VAL A 521 -6.97 6.08 16.43
N GLU A 522 -5.91 5.95 15.64
CA GLU A 522 -4.54 6.24 16.05
C GLU A 522 -4.36 7.73 16.34
N LEU A 523 -4.80 8.61 15.43
CA LEU A 523 -4.78 10.05 15.63
C LEU A 523 -5.52 10.47 16.90
N MET A 524 -6.76 10.00 17.08
CA MET A 524 -7.56 10.34 18.26
C MET A 524 -6.94 9.82 19.56
N THR A 525 -6.35 8.62 19.54
CA THR A 525 -5.63 8.05 20.68
C THR A 525 -4.40 8.89 21.03
N LEU A 526 -3.61 9.30 20.04
CA LEU A 526 -2.43 10.15 20.23
C LEU A 526 -2.79 11.54 20.75
N LEU A 527 -3.86 12.16 20.23
CA LEU A 527 -4.36 13.45 20.73
C LEU A 527 -4.85 13.34 22.18
N CYS A 528 -5.57 12.26 22.51
CA CYS A 528 -6.01 12.00 23.88
C CYS A 528 -4.82 11.74 24.82
N PHE A 529 -3.85 10.96 24.37
CA PHE A 529 -2.61 10.68 25.10
C PHE A 529 -1.82 11.96 25.38
N GLY A 530 -1.60 12.79 24.37
CA GLY A 530 -0.91 14.08 24.51
C GLY A 530 -1.64 15.01 25.50
N SER A 531 -2.98 15.10 25.38
CA SER A 531 -3.81 15.87 26.33
C SER A 531 -3.66 15.38 27.77
N TRP A 532 -3.77 14.06 27.99
CA TRP A 532 -3.64 13.45 29.30
C TRP A 532 -2.24 13.64 29.89
N LEU A 533 -1.20 13.37 29.09
CA LEU A 533 0.20 13.49 29.49
C LEU A 533 0.53 14.91 29.96
N VAL A 534 0.11 15.93 29.19
CA VAL A 534 0.31 17.33 29.56
C VAL A 534 -0.38 17.66 30.88
N LYS A 535 -1.63 17.23 31.08
CA LYS A 535 -2.36 17.47 32.34
C LYS A 535 -1.67 16.83 33.54
N GLU A 536 -1.28 15.57 33.43
CA GLU A 536 -0.66 14.82 34.53
C GLU A 536 0.74 15.34 34.89
N VAL A 537 1.60 15.57 33.88
CA VAL A 537 2.97 16.05 34.10
C VAL A 537 2.94 17.41 34.79
N VAL A 538 2.05 18.31 34.35
CA VAL A 538 1.97 19.64 34.96
C VAL A 538 1.39 19.57 36.38
N GLN A 539 0.34 18.77 36.61
CA GLN A 539 -0.23 18.61 37.96
C GLN A 539 0.81 18.06 38.96
N ARG A 540 1.61 17.07 38.57
CA ARG A 540 2.63 16.44 39.43
C ARG A 540 3.88 17.32 39.62
N GLY A 541 4.27 18.08 38.59
CA GLY A 541 5.44 18.96 38.63
C GLY A 541 5.27 20.23 39.47
N SER A 542 4.03 20.66 39.69
CA SER A 542 3.72 21.97 40.30
C SER A 542 3.73 21.98 41.84
N GLY A 543 3.93 20.83 42.52
CA GLY A 543 3.77 20.71 43.97
C GLY A 543 2.32 20.93 44.43
N PRO A 544 2.01 20.92 45.73
CA PRO A 544 0.67 21.18 46.24
C PRO A 544 0.30 22.66 46.04
N LEU A 545 -0.17 23.00 44.84
CA LEU A 545 -0.88 24.26 44.61
C LEU A 545 -2.21 24.19 45.36
N ARG A 546 -2.42 25.15 46.27
CA ARG A 546 -3.66 25.35 47.03
C ARG A 546 -4.88 25.13 46.15
N GLU A 547 -5.88 24.43 46.71
CA GLU A 547 -7.22 24.20 46.16
C GLU A 547 -7.78 25.44 45.46
N ALA A 548 -7.50 25.59 44.16
CA ALA A 548 -8.15 26.57 43.32
C ALA A 548 -9.45 25.94 42.83
N SER A 549 -10.53 26.06 43.58
CA SER A 549 -11.86 25.63 43.13
C SER A 549 -12.25 26.37 41.83
N GLY A 550 -12.54 25.63 40.76
CA GLY A 550 -13.03 26.16 39.48
C GLY A 550 -12.23 25.71 38.25
N VAL A 551 -12.60 26.19 37.06
CA VAL A 551 -11.95 25.89 35.76
C VAL A 551 -10.45 26.25 35.75
N LEU A 552 -10.05 27.15 36.65
CA LEU A 552 -8.66 27.54 36.92
C LEU A 552 -7.76 26.40 37.45
N ALA A 553 -8.28 25.43 38.21
CA ALA A 553 -7.50 24.23 38.58
C ALA A 553 -7.25 23.28 37.39
N ARG A 554 -8.02 23.40 36.31
CA ARG A 554 -7.93 22.52 35.13
C ARG A 554 -6.98 23.04 34.06
N PHE A 555 -6.48 24.26 34.24
CA PHE A 555 -5.62 24.96 33.30
C PHE A 555 -4.36 25.40 34.03
N PRO A 556 -3.31 24.57 34.01
CA PRO A 556 -2.12 24.84 34.80
C PRO A 556 -1.22 25.77 34.01
N PHE A 557 -1.61 27.04 33.93
CA PHE A 557 -0.95 28.02 33.06
C PHE A 557 -0.18 29.11 33.84
N GLN A 558 -0.15 29.05 35.17
CA GLN A 558 0.49 30.08 35.99
C GLN A 558 1.23 29.44 37.19
N PRO A 559 2.53 29.06 37.09
CA PRO A 559 3.51 29.34 36.03
C PRO A 559 4.06 28.07 35.36
N LEU A 560 3.91 27.97 34.04
CA LEU A 560 4.50 26.89 33.26
C LEU A 560 6.01 27.06 33.06
N PHE A 561 6.69 25.92 33.05
CA PHE A 561 7.99 25.69 32.40
C PHE A 561 9.25 26.20 33.11
N SER A 562 9.45 25.83 34.38
CA SER A 562 10.82 25.42 34.70
C SER A 562 11.02 24.03 34.10
N LEU A 563 12.07 23.82 33.30
CA LEU A 563 12.45 22.48 32.80
C LEU A 563 12.55 21.47 33.95
N ARG A 564 12.93 21.94 35.15
CA ARG A 564 12.96 21.16 36.39
C ARG A 564 11.58 20.69 36.84
N ALA A 565 10.53 21.51 36.76
CA ALA A 565 9.17 21.12 37.14
C ALA A 565 8.58 20.10 36.16
N LEU A 566 8.82 20.27 34.85
CA LEU A 566 8.43 19.27 33.84
C LEU A 566 9.15 17.94 34.05
N ALA A 567 10.48 17.97 34.22
CA ALA A 567 11.27 16.76 34.46
C ALA A 567 10.83 16.04 35.74
N ARG A 568 10.57 16.80 36.82
CA ARG A 568 10.02 16.25 38.07
C ARG A 568 8.64 15.64 37.86
N GLY A 569 7.73 16.35 37.18
CA GLY A 569 6.38 15.85 36.89
C GLY A 569 6.38 14.57 36.07
N LEU A 570 7.27 14.47 35.06
CA LEU A 570 7.46 13.26 34.26
C LEU A 570 8.01 12.11 35.10
N TRP A 571 9.01 12.38 35.94
CA TRP A 571 9.59 11.37 36.84
C TRP A 571 8.55 10.82 37.84
N GLU A 572 7.77 11.70 38.47
CA GLU A 572 6.69 11.32 39.39
C GLU A 572 5.56 10.55 38.69
N LEU A 573 5.27 10.89 37.43
CA LEU A 573 4.32 10.13 36.62
C LEU A 573 4.85 8.72 36.34
N LEU A 574 6.11 8.57 35.92
CA LEU A 574 6.73 7.26 35.67
C LEU A 574 6.75 6.40 36.94
N LEU A 575 7.15 6.97 38.08
CA LEU A 575 7.12 6.26 39.36
C LEU A 575 5.70 5.83 39.74
N HIS A 576 4.71 6.68 39.50
CA HIS A 576 3.31 6.35 39.75
C HIS A 576 2.83 5.20 38.86
N LEU A 577 3.08 5.27 37.55
CA LEU A 577 2.69 4.22 36.61
C LEU A 577 3.29 2.86 37.02
N VAL A 578 4.55 2.83 37.45
CA VAL A 578 5.19 1.60 37.94
C VAL A 578 4.58 1.12 39.26
N ARG A 579 4.38 2.03 40.23
CA ARG A 579 3.84 1.69 41.56
C ARG A 579 2.36 1.28 41.54
N SER A 580 1.57 1.83 40.63
CA SER A 580 0.13 1.52 40.49
C SER A 580 -0.16 0.35 39.56
N SER A 581 0.87 -0.24 38.94
CA SER A 581 0.73 -1.41 38.06
C SER A 581 0.34 -2.67 38.84
N ILE A 582 -0.67 -3.37 38.32
CA ILE A 582 -1.06 -4.71 38.76
C ILE A 582 -0.53 -5.77 37.80
N VAL A 583 -0.80 -7.05 38.08
CA VAL A 583 -0.37 -8.18 37.25
C VAL A 583 -0.77 -8.02 35.77
N MET A 584 -1.97 -7.52 35.50
CA MET A 584 -2.45 -7.29 34.12
C MET A 584 -1.65 -6.20 33.39
N ASP A 585 -1.17 -5.16 34.10
CA ASP A 585 -0.34 -4.10 33.53
C ASP A 585 1.04 -4.65 33.12
N TRP A 586 1.64 -5.48 33.96
CA TRP A 586 2.92 -6.12 33.67
C TRP A 586 2.84 -7.09 32.50
N ALA A 587 1.74 -7.84 32.36
CA ALA A 587 1.50 -8.70 31.21
C ALA A 587 1.42 -7.89 29.90
N ALA A 588 0.77 -6.72 29.93
CA ALA A 588 0.65 -5.83 28.77
C ALA A 588 2.01 -5.19 28.40
N PHE A 589 2.80 -4.77 29.40
CA PHE A 589 4.16 -4.27 29.16
C PHE A 589 5.11 -5.37 28.67
N PHE A 590 4.94 -6.60 29.15
CA PHE A 590 5.70 -7.74 28.67
C PHE A 590 5.39 -8.01 27.18
N LEU A 591 4.12 -7.95 26.77
CA LEU A 591 3.76 -8.04 25.34
C LEU A 591 4.45 -6.96 24.50
N LEU A 592 4.45 -5.70 24.95
CA LEU A 592 5.16 -4.63 24.23
C LEU A 592 6.66 -4.93 24.12
N ALA A 593 7.30 -5.38 25.21
CA ALA A 593 8.71 -5.73 25.22
C ALA A 593 9.02 -6.86 24.22
N VAL A 594 8.20 -7.91 24.19
CA VAL A 594 8.33 -9.02 23.22
C VAL A 594 8.11 -8.52 21.79
N GLY A 595 7.12 -7.64 21.56
CA GLY A 595 6.90 -7.01 20.25
C GLY A 595 8.11 -6.21 19.77
N VAL A 596 8.74 -5.42 20.64
CA VAL A 596 9.97 -4.67 20.32
C VAL A 596 11.14 -5.62 20.05
N LEU A 597 11.29 -6.68 20.85
CA LEU A 597 12.34 -7.68 20.65
C LEU A 597 12.17 -8.43 19.31
N SER A 598 10.93 -8.67 18.87
CA SER A 598 10.65 -9.35 17.60
C SER A 598 11.18 -8.58 16.38
N LEU A 599 11.37 -7.26 16.48
CA LEU A 599 11.96 -6.46 15.40
C LEU A 599 13.38 -6.89 15.04
N ALA A 600 14.12 -7.48 15.99
CA ALA A 600 15.48 -7.94 15.77
C ALA A 600 15.56 -9.18 14.86
N VAL A 601 14.46 -9.91 14.68
CA VAL A 601 14.38 -11.12 13.85
C VAL A 601 13.54 -10.94 12.58
N SER A 602 12.93 -9.76 12.39
CA SER A 602 12.12 -9.44 11.22
C SER A 602 12.98 -9.28 9.96
N GLU A 603 12.63 -10.00 8.89
CA GLU A 603 13.23 -9.83 7.56
C GLU A 603 12.78 -8.49 6.94
N ASN A 604 11.48 -8.19 7.05
CA ASN A 604 10.88 -6.93 6.63
C ASN A 604 10.60 -6.02 7.83
N VAL A 605 11.61 -5.26 8.26
CA VAL A 605 11.49 -4.38 9.46
C VAL A 605 10.44 -3.28 9.27
N GLY A 606 10.25 -2.78 8.04
CA GLY A 606 9.28 -1.71 7.75
C GLY A 606 7.84 -2.09 8.09
N VAL A 607 7.40 -3.29 7.70
CA VAL A 607 6.06 -3.80 8.01
C VAL A 607 5.92 -4.17 9.49
N SER A 608 6.98 -4.70 10.11
CA SER A 608 6.99 -4.96 11.55
C SER A 608 6.85 -3.70 12.39
N LEU A 609 7.50 -2.61 11.98
CA LEU A 609 7.35 -1.30 12.64
C LEU A 609 5.93 -0.77 12.51
N TYR A 610 5.30 -0.95 11.34
CA TYR A 610 3.91 -0.57 11.12
C TYR A 610 2.95 -1.37 12.02
N GLU A 611 3.08 -2.69 12.07
CA GLU A 611 2.25 -3.54 12.94
C GLU A 611 2.52 -3.26 14.43
N LEU A 612 3.78 -3.11 14.85
CA LEU A 612 4.13 -2.73 16.22
C LEU A 612 3.43 -1.43 16.62
N ARG A 613 3.47 -0.42 15.74
CA ARG A 613 2.84 0.89 16.00
C ARG A 613 1.31 0.77 16.10
N THR A 614 0.68 0.09 15.15
CA THR A 614 -0.77 0.12 14.95
C THR A 614 -1.54 -0.94 15.76
N VAL A 615 -0.93 -2.10 16.02
CA VAL A 615 -1.56 -3.25 16.71
C VAL A 615 -1.11 -3.38 18.17
N LEU A 616 0.10 -2.92 18.52
CA LEU A 616 0.60 -2.98 19.91
C LEU A 616 0.63 -1.62 20.59
N VAL A 617 1.40 -0.66 20.06
CA VAL A 617 1.63 0.64 20.72
C VAL A 617 0.34 1.45 20.82
N GLY A 618 -0.38 1.67 19.72
CA GLY A 618 -1.63 2.42 19.70
C GLY A 618 -2.68 1.87 20.68
N PRO A 619 -3.05 0.59 20.59
CA PRO A 619 -3.98 -0.04 21.52
C PRO A 619 -3.51 -0.04 22.99
N LEU A 620 -2.21 -0.21 23.26
CA LEU A 620 -1.68 -0.15 24.62
C LEU A 620 -1.70 1.28 25.19
N LEU A 621 -1.44 2.31 24.38
CA LEU A 621 -1.65 3.70 24.78
C LEU A 621 -3.12 3.95 25.12
N PHE A 622 -4.04 3.36 24.36
CA PHE A 622 -5.46 3.44 24.66
C PHE A 622 -5.83 2.73 25.97
N TYR A 623 -5.27 1.55 26.25
CA TYR A 623 -5.38 0.87 27.53
C TYR A 623 -4.87 1.74 28.70
N LEU A 624 -3.71 2.36 28.55
CA LEU A 624 -3.13 3.24 29.55
C LEU A 624 -4.06 4.43 29.85
N LEU A 625 -4.65 5.03 28.80
CA LEU A 625 -5.61 6.13 28.96
C LEU A 625 -6.85 5.69 29.76
N LEU A 626 -7.42 4.53 29.45
CA LEU A 626 -8.57 4.00 30.20
C LEU A 626 -8.23 3.70 31.67
N ARG A 627 -7.04 3.16 31.92
CA ARG A 627 -6.54 2.85 33.26
C ARG A 627 -6.39 4.12 34.11
N GLU A 628 -5.74 5.15 33.56
CA GLU A 628 -5.27 6.32 34.33
C GLU A 628 -6.29 7.46 34.36
N MET A 629 -7.10 7.62 33.33
CA MET A 629 -8.09 8.69 33.31
C MET A 629 -9.16 8.48 34.37
N ARG A 630 -9.49 9.56 35.09
CA ARG A 630 -10.56 9.61 36.08
C ARG A 630 -11.94 9.65 35.41
N LEU A 631 -12.30 8.56 34.73
CA LEU A 631 -13.58 8.39 34.07
C LEU A 631 -14.66 8.04 35.10
N THR A 632 -15.83 8.67 34.96
CA THR A 632 -17.06 8.25 35.65
C THR A 632 -17.62 6.99 35.01
N GLU A 633 -18.51 6.27 35.70
CA GLU A 633 -19.20 5.09 35.13
C GLU A 633 -19.92 5.44 33.83
N GLU A 634 -20.62 6.57 33.79
CA GLU A 634 -21.28 7.07 32.58
C GLU A 634 -20.30 7.43 31.47
N GLY A 635 -19.09 7.91 31.82
CA GLY A 635 -18.00 8.15 30.87
C GLY A 635 -17.50 6.85 30.23
N LEU A 636 -17.31 5.80 31.03
CA LEU A 636 -16.94 4.47 30.53
C LEU A 636 -18.02 3.88 29.63
N LEU A 637 -19.29 3.95 30.06
CA LEU A 637 -20.42 3.49 29.27
C LEU A 637 -20.51 4.23 27.94
N ARG A 638 -20.24 5.54 27.90
CA ARG A 638 -20.22 6.32 26.65
C ARG A 638 -19.17 5.84 25.66
N ILE A 639 -18.00 5.40 26.13
CA ILE A 639 -16.96 4.85 25.27
C ILE A 639 -17.44 3.54 24.63
N VAL A 640 -18.11 2.69 25.41
CA VAL A 640 -18.74 1.45 24.90
C VAL A 640 -19.89 1.77 23.95
N ASP A 641 -20.74 2.75 24.26
CA ASP A 641 -21.83 3.18 23.39
C ASP A 641 -21.29 3.64 22.03
N ALA A 642 -20.16 4.34 22.00
CA ALA A 642 -19.55 4.79 20.76
C ALA A 642 -19.12 3.61 19.86
N LEU A 643 -18.55 2.55 20.45
CA LEU A 643 -18.24 1.30 19.74
C LEU A 643 -19.52 0.60 19.24
N VAL A 644 -20.58 0.57 20.06
CA VAL A 644 -21.88 -0.02 19.70
C VAL A 644 -22.54 0.76 18.55
N ILE A 645 -22.48 2.09 18.56
CA ILE A 645 -23.00 2.94 17.48
C ILE A 645 -22.18 2.74 16.19
N ALA A 646 -20.86 2.66 16.28
CA ALA A 646 -20.03 2.33 15.13
C ALA A 646 -20.40 0.96 14.55
N THR A 647 -20.62 -0.03 15.43
CA THR A 647 -21.08 -1.37 15.05
C THR A 647 -22.43 -1.35 14.33
N LEU A 648 -23.37 -0.52 14.78
CA LEU A 648 -24.65 -0.33 14.09
C LEU A 648 -24.43 0.20 12.67
N ILE A 649 -23.59 1.23 12.49
CA ILE A 649 -23.31 1.81 11.17
C ILE A 649 -22.70 0.78 10.24
N ILE A 650 -21.73 0.00 10.72
CA ILE A 650 -21.10 -1.07 9.94
C ILE A 650 -22.09 -2.17 9.56
N ALA A 651 -22.95 -2.59 10.49
CA ALA A 651 -24.00 -3.56 10.21
C ALA A 651 -24.97 -3.02 9.14
N LEU A 652 -25.47 -1.79 9.29
CA LEU A 652 -26.37 -1.17 8.32
C LEU A 652 -25.72 -0.98 6.94
N MET A 653 -24.44 -0.63 6.88
CA MET A 653 -23.69 -0.55 5.63
C MET A 653 -23.59 -1.91 4.94
N GLY A 654 -23.29 -2.99 5.70
CA GLY A 654 -23.27 -4.35 5.16
C GLY A 654 -24.65 -4.84 4.69
N LEU A 655 -25.72 -4.47 5.40
CA LEU A 655 -27.10 -4.77 4.97
C LEU A 655 -27.49 -3.99 3.71
N TYR A 656 -27.12 -2.70 3.62
CA TYR A 656 -27.30 -1.91 2.40
C TYR A 656 -26.53 -2.52 1.22
N GLN A 657 -25.30 -2.97 1.45
CA GLN A 657 -24.50 -3.65 0.45
C GLN A 657 -25.23 -4.88 -0.12
N TYR A 658 -25.79 -5.70 0.77
CA TYR A 658 -26.50 -6.92 0.43
C TYR A 658 -27.83 -6.69 -0.32
N PHE A 659 -28.69 -5.84 0.25
CA PHE A 659 -30.07 -5.69 -0.22
C PHE A 659 -30.25 -4.64 -1.30
N VAL A 660 -29.34 -3.65 -1.38
CA VAL A 660 -29.50 -2.50 -2.28
C VAL A 660 -28.43 -2.46 -3.35
N SER A 661 -27.15 -2.38 -2.98
CA SER A 661 -26.09 -2.11 -3.96
C SER A 661 -25.63 -3.33 -4.77
N GLY A 662 -25.79 -4.54 -4.24
CA GLY A 662 -25.22 -5.75 -4.83
C GLY A 662 -23.72 -5.97 -4.58
N ASP A 663 -23.00 -5.02 -3.94
CA ASP A 663 -21.57 -5.11 -3.58
C ASP A 663 -21.34 -6.12 -2.43
N VAL A 664 -21.32 -7.41 -2.79
CA VAL A 664 -21.09 -8.53 -1.88
C VAL A 664 -20.06 -9.49 -2.45
N ILE A 665 -19.39 -10.23 -1.58
CA ILE A 665 -18.46 -11.28 -2.03
C ILE A 665 -19.26 -12.57 -2.23
N THR A 666 -19.21 -13.12 -3.44
CA THR A 666 -19.75 -14.45 -3.73
C THR A 666 -18.65 -15.49 -3.57
N ALA A 667 -18.76 -16.30 -2.53
CA ALA A 667 -17.84 -17.40 -2.25
C ALA A 667 -18.64 -18.64 -1.88
N GLU A 668 -18.21 -19.81 -2.37
CA GLU A 668 -18.88 -21.10 -2.12
C GLU A 668 -20.38 -21.08 -2.50
N GLY A 669 -20.75 -20.36 -3.57
CA GLY A 669 -22.14 -20.26 -4.04
C GLY A 669 -23.08 -19.39 -3.19
N VAL A 670 -22.56 -18.63 -2.21
CA VAL A 670 -23.38 -17.77 -1.33
C VAL A 670 -22.89 -16.33 -1.38
N ARG A 671 -23.85 -15.40 -1.33
CA ARG A 671 -23.60 -13.95 -1.20
C ARG A 671 -23.23 -13.60 0.25
N ARG A 672 -22.09 -12.95 0.47
CA ARG A 672 -21.55 -12.65 1.81
C ARG A 672 -21.29 -11.16 1.98
N ILE A 673 -21.74 -10.59 3.10
CA ILE A 673 -21.49 -9.18 3.39
C ILE A 673 -20.09 -8.94 3.97
N ARG A 674 -19.51 -7.78 3.67
CA ARG A 674 -18.17 -7.37 4.17
C ARG A 674 -18.14 -5.97 4.79
N ALA A 675 -19.14 -5.12 4.53
CA ALA A 675 -19.18 -3.73 4.95
C ALA A 675 -17.91 -2.96 4.53
N VAL A 676 -17.15 -2.45 5.49
CA VAL A 676 -15.89 -1.72 5.26
C VAL A 676 -14.66 -2.63 5.12
N TYR A 677 -14.80 -3.93 5.41
CA TYR A 677 -13.69 -4.88 5.45
C TYR A 677 -13.41 -5.52 4.08
N GLY A 678 -12.19 -6.03 3.91
CA GLY A 678 -11.79 -6.80 2.72
C GLY A 678 -12.36 -8.22 2.69
N SER A 679 -12.77 -8.78 3.83
CA SER A 679 -13.29 -10.15 3.94
C SER A 679 -14.51 -10.22 4.86
N PRO A 680 -15.53 -11.07 4.54
CA PRO A 680 -16.66 -11.32 5.44
C PRO A 680 -16.24 -11.92 6.78
N ASN A 681 -15.11 -12.62 6.85
CA ASN A 681 -14.61 -13.20 8.10
C ASN A 681 -14.13 -12.10 9.07
N ASN A 682 -13.47 -11.05 8.57
CA ASN A 682 -13.03 -9.91 9.39
C ASN A 682 -14.23 -9.18 9.99
N LEU A 683 -15.29 -8.98 9.20
CA LEU A 683 -16.55 -8.46 9.72
C LEU A 683 -17.14 -9.40 10.79
N GLY A 684 -17.07 -10.72 10.57
CA GLY A 684 -17.49 -11.72 11.56
C GLY A 684 -16.71 -11.66 12.87
N LEU A 685 -15.39 -11.49 12.82
CA LEU A 685 -14.52 -11.33 14.00
C LEU A 685 -14.87 -10.05 14.78
N PHE A 686 -15.11 -8.95 14.07
CA PHE A 686 -15.51 -7.69 14.69
C PHE A 686 -16.89 -7.81 15.36
N LEU A 687 -17.92 -8.25 14.62
CA LEU A 687 -19.29 -8.37 15.15
C LEU A 687 -19.40 -9.41 16.27
N GLY A 688 -18.66 -10.52 16.16
CA GLY A 688 -18.58 -11.60 17.16
C GLY A 688 -18.17 -11.11 18.55
N ARG A 689 -17.31 -10.10 18.63
CA ARG A 689 -16.90 -9.49 19.92
C ARG A 689 -17.95 -8.58 20.54
N ILE A 690 -18.76 -7.93 19.72
CA ILE A 690 -19.72 -6.93 20.18
C ILE A 690 -21.03 -7.59 20.60
N ILE A 691 -21.43 -8.67 19.94
CA ILE A 691 -22.69 -9.38 20.24
C ILE A 691 -22.76 -9.86 21.70
N PRO A 692 -21.75 -10.47 22.32
CA PRO A 692 -21.79 -10.86 23.73
C PRO A 692 -21.99 -9.68 24.67
N ILE A 693 -21.43 -8.51 24.34
CA ILE A 693 -21.65 -7.25 25.07
C ILE A 693 -23.11 -6.80 24.92
N LEU A 694 -23.65 -6.82 23.70
CA LEU A 694 -25.06 -6.51 23.42
C LEU A 694 -25.98 -7.45 24.20
N MET A 695 -25.75 -8.77 24.13
CA MET A 695 -26.58 -9.78 24.79
C MET A 695 -26.54 -9.63 26.31
N ALA A 696 -25.37 -9.43 26.91
CA ALA A 696 -25.28 -9.23 28.35
C ALA A 696 -26.04 -7.98 28.81
N MET A 697 -25.95 -6.88 28.04
CA MET A 697 -26.67 -5.63 28.32
C MET A 697 -28.18 -5.74 28.08
N ILE A 698 -28.61 -6.50 27.07
CA ILE A 698 -30.02 -6.76 26.74
C ILE A 698 -30.69 -7.64 27.80
N PHE A 699 -30.03 -8.68 28.30
CA PHE A 699 -30.66 -9.62 29.23
C PHE A 699 -30.45 -9.26 30.70
N PHE A 700 -29.34 -8.63 31.03
CA PHE A 700 -28.94 -8.38 32.41
C PHE A 700 -28.65 -6.92 32.76
N GLY A 701 -28.70 -6.01 31.77
CA GLY A 701 -28.55 -4.58 31.99
C GLY A 701 -29.81 -3.94 32.57
N ALA A 702 -29.66 -2.72 33.10
CA ALA A 702 -30.74 -1.94 33.71
C ALA A 702 -31.01 -0.62 32.96
N GLY A 703 -32.21 -0.05 33.16
CA GLY A 703 -32.59 1.26 32.64
C GLY A 703 -32.83 1.31 31.12
N ARG A 704 -32.91 2.53 30.57
CA ARG A 704 -33.24 2.77 29.15
C ARG A 704 -32.16 2.30 28.17
N ARG A 705 -30.90 2.19 28.63
CA ARG A 705 -29.75 1.72 27.84
C ARG A 705 -29.98 0.31 27.28
N ARG A 706 -30.62 -0.57 28.06
CA ARG A 706 -31.01 -1.93 27.63
C ARG A 706 -31.77 -1.93 26.30
N TRP A 707 -32.74 -1.02 26.15
CA TRP A 707 -33.56 -0.93 24.94
C TRP A 707 -32.80 -0.36 23.75
N GLY A 708 -31.87 0.58 23.99
CA GLY A 708 -30.95 1.05 22.94
C GLY A 708 -30.06 -0.07 22.40
N TYR A 709 -29.51 -0.91 23.29
CA TYR A 709 -28.69 -2.07 22.90
C TYR A 709 -29.54 -3.13 22.18
N ALA A 710 -30.81 -3.33 22.59
CA ALA A 710 -31.74 -4.21 21.89
C ALA A 710 -32.04 -3.75 20.45
N ALA A 711 -32.22 -2.44 20.24
CA ALA A 711 -32.44 -1.87 18.90
C ALA A 711 -31.24 -2.08 17.97
N VAL A 712 -30.01 -2.05 18.52
CA VAL A 712 -28.78 -2.34 17.75
C VAL A 712 -28.58 -3.84 17.53
N GLY A 713 -28.99 -4.68 18.48
CA GLY A 713 -28.77 -6.13 18.45
C GLY A 713 -29.34 -6.81 17.20
N VAL A 714 -30.53 -6.41 16.74
CA VAL A 714 -31.19 -7.04 15.58
C VAL A 714 -30.39 -6.86 14.28
N PRO A 715 -30.11 -5.64 13.78
CA PRO A 715 -29.34 -5.47 12.55
C PRO A 715 -27.94 -6.06 12.64
N VAL A 716 -27.31 -6.04 13.83
CA VAL A 716 -25.98 -6.64 14.05
C VAL A 716 -26.01 -8.16 13.93
N LEU A 717 -27.00 -8.83 14.51
CA LEU A 717 -27.16 -10.29 14.39
C LEU A 717 -27.48 -10.71 12.95
N VAL A 718 -28.34 -9.96 12.25
CA VAL A 718 -28.62 -10.22 10.83
C VAL A 718 -27.37 -10.00 9.97
N ALA A 719 -26.62 -8.93 10.23
CA ALA A 719 -25.36 -8.68 9.53
C ALA A 719 -24.37 -9.83 9.77
N LEU A 720 -24.17 -10.26 11.02
CA LEU A 720 -23.33 -11.42 11.31
C LEU A 720 -23.80 -12.66 10.52
N TYR A 721 -25.11 -12.83 10.34
CA TYR A 721 -25.67 -14.05 9.73
C TYR A 721 -25.30 -14.10 8.26
N LEU A 722 -25.41 -12.95 7.60
CA LEU A 722 -25.05 -12.76 6.20
C LEU A 722 -23.53 -12.70 5.96
N THR A 723 -22.68 -12.68 7.00
CA THR A 723 -21.22 -12.86 6.80
C THR A 723 -20.89 -14.29 6.39
N HIS A 724 -21.73 -15.27 6.78
CA HIS A 724 -21.43 -16.70 6.69
C HIS A 724 -20.04 -17.09 7.26
N SER A 725 -19.53 -16.35 8.26
CA SER A 725 -18.28 -16.72 8.94
C SER A 725 -18.47 -17.96 9.81
N ARG A 726 -17.83 -19.07 9.44
CA ARG A 726 -17.91 -20.33 10.19
C ARG A 726 -17.35 -20.18 11.61
N GLY A 727 -16.28 -19.40 11.77
CA GLY A 727 -15.67 -19.17 13.08
C GLY A 727 -16.59 -18.45 14.05
N ALA A 728 -17.31 -17.44 13.56
CA ALA A 728 -18.29 -16.73 14.38
C ALA A 728 -19.45 -17.64 14.79
N TRP A 729 -19.99 -18.42 13.84
CA TRP A 729 -21.23 -19.15 14.06
C TRP A 729 -21.07 -20.52 14.73
N LEU A 730 -19.94 -21.21 14.52
CA LEU A 730 -19.71 -22.55 15.05
C LEU A 730 -18.91 -22.54 16.36
N LEU A 731 -18.06 -21.54 16.58
CA LEU A 731 -17.18 -21.49 17.75
C LEU A 731 -17.42 -20.24 18.60
N GLY A 732 -17.16 -19.05 18.05
CA GLY A 732 -17.14 -17.79 18.77
C GLY A 732 -18.42 -17.49 19.54
N LEU A 733 -19.52 -17.25 18.81
CA LEU A 733 -20.79 -16.85 19.40
C LEU A 733 -21.42 -17.95 20.27
N PRO A 734 -21.45 -19.23 19.87
CA PRO A 734 -21.88 -20.31 20.76
C PRO A 734 -21.10 -20.35 22.07
N ALA A 735 -19.77 -20.30 22.03
CA ALA A 735 -18.95 -20.34 23.25
C ALA A 735 -19.24 -19.15 24.16
N ALA A 736 -19.38 -17.94 23.60
CA ALA A 736 -19.72 -16.75 24.36
C ALA A 736 -21.12 -16.82 24.98
N LEU A 737 -22.14 -17.31 24.26
CA LEU A 737 -23.50 -17.48 24.79
C LEU A 737 -23.55 -18.54 25.90
N LEU A 738 -22.87 -19.66 25.72
CA LEU A 738 -22.76 -20.71 26.73
C LEU A 738 -22.07 -20.20 27.99
N PHE A 739 -21.00 -19.41 27.83
CA PHE A 739 -20.34 -18.74 28.95
C PHE A 739 -21.30 -17.79 29.69
N LEU A 740 -22.02 -16.92 28.98
CA LEU A 740 -23.02 -16.02 29.57
C LEU A 740 -24.08 -16.80 30.37
N GLY A 741 -24.60 -17.88 29.80
CA GLY A 741 -25.57 -18.76 30.44
C GLY A 741 -25.01 -19.44 31.68
N ALA A 742 -23.83 -20.05 31.57
CA ALA A 742 -23.16 -20.77 32.67
C ALA A 742 -22.88 -19.88 33.88
N VAL A 743 -22.41 -18.65 33.66
CA VAL A 743 -22.12 -17.69 34.73
C VAL A 743 -23.41 -17.19 35.43
N ARG A 744 -24.54 -17.15 34.72
CA ARG A 744 -25.83 -16.67 35.25
C ARG A 744 -26.70 -17.77 35.87
N GLY A 745 -26.41 -19.03 35.57
CA GLY A 745 -27.03 -20.19 36.20
C GLY A 745 -27.71 -21.15 35.22
N TRP A 746 -28.29 -22.21 35.76
CA TRP A 746 -28.77 -23.35 34.95
C TRP A 746 -29.87 -23.00 33.92
N ARG A 747 -30.82 -22.10 34.27
CA ARG A 747 -31.91 -21.72 33.36
C ARG A 747 -31.40 -20.88 32.16
N PRO A 748 -30.61 -19.80 32.36
CA PRO A 748 -29.94 -19.12 31.26
C PRO A 748 -29.01 -20.03 30.44
N LEU A 749 -28.35 -21.01 31.08
CA LEU A 749 -27.52 -21.99 30.37
C LEU A 749 -28.35 -22.86 29.41
N LEU A 750 -29.51 -23.37 29.84
CA LEU A 750 -30.41 -24.10 28.94
C LEU A 750 -30.89 -23.24 27.76
N ALA A 751 -31.23 -21.97 28.03
CA ALA A 751 -31.62 -21.05 26.98
C ALA A 751 -30.47 -20.79 25.99
N ALA A 752 -29.24 -20.66 26.49
CA ALA A 752 -28.04 -20.52 25.67
C ALA A 752 -27.73 -21.78 24.85
N LEU A 753 -27.91 -22.98 25.43
CA LEU A 753 -27.79 -24.26 24.71
C LEU A 753 -28.82 -24.35 23.59
N GLY A 754 -30.08 -24.02 23.87
CA GLY A 754 -31.16 -23.98 22.87
C GLY A 754 -30.88 -22.97 21.76
N ALA A 755 -30.40 -21.77 22.12
CA ALA A 755 -30.04 -20.73 21.15
C ALA A 755 -28.84 -21.15 20.28
N ALA A 756 -27.76 -21.69 20.88
CA ALA A 756 -26.60 -22.19 20.15
C ALA A 756 -26.98 -23.34 19.20
N LEU A 757 -27.84 -24.26 19.65
CA LEU A 757 -28.34 -25.33 18.80
C LEU A 757 -29.19 -24.80 17.64
N ALA A 758 -30.14 -23.89 17.91
CA ALA A 758 -30.96 -23.26 16.88
C ALA A 758 -30.10 -22.52 15.84
N LEU A 759 -28.99 -21.93 16.28
CA LEU A 759 -28.04 -21.21 15.46
C LEU A 759 -27.24 -22.12 14.54
N VAL A 760 -26.79 -23.28 15.04
CA VAL A 760 -26.13 -24.29 14.21
C VAL A 760 -27.12 -24.89 13.22
N VAL A 761 -28.35 -25.15 13.66
CA VAL A 761 -29.42 -25.71 12.82
C VAL A 761 -29.85 -24.73 11.72
N SER A 762 -29.90 -23.43 11.98
CA SER A 762 -30.29 -22.43 10.97
C SER A 762 -29.32 -22.31 9.79
N LEU A 763 -28.10 -22.84 9.93
CA LEU A 763 -27.12 -22.91 8.84
C LEU A 763 -27.38 -24.08 7.88
N LEU A 764 -28.14 -25.11 8.30
CA LEU A 764 -28.40 -26.31 7.48
C LEU A 764 -29.08 -26.02 6.13
N PRO A 765 -30.12 -25.15 6.05
CA PRO A 765 -30.78 -24.84 4.77
C PRO A 765 -29.89 -24.05 3.81
N VAL A 766 -28.94 -23.26 4.33
CA VAL A 766 -28.03 -22.41 3.53
C VAL A 766 -26.74 -23.15 3.16
N ALA A 767 -26.48 -24.32 3.77
CA ALA A 767 -25.30 -25.12 3.48
C ALA A 767 -25.43 -25.96 2.20
N GLY A 768 -26.64 -26.28 1.72
CA GLY A 768 -26.81 -27.27 0.63
C GLY A 768 -26.30 -28.68 1.01
N ALA A 769 -26.67 -29.71 0.24
CA ALA A 769 -26.24 -31.08 0.51
C ALA A 769 -24.72 -31.27 0.33
N GLU A 770 -24.11 -30.53 -0.59
CA GLU A 770 -22.66 -30.61 -0.88
C GLU A 770 -21.80 -29.91 0.20
N ARG A 771 -22.23 -28.77 0.73
CA ARG A 771 -21.44 -28.03 1.74
C ARG A 771 -21.67 -28.49 3.17
N PHE A 772 -22.71 -29.28 3.44
CA PHE A 772 -22.74 -30.12 4.65
C PHE A 772 -21.75 -31.29 4.55
N ARG A 773 -21.59 -31.88 3.36
CA ARG A 773 -20.65 -32.99 3.12
C ARG A 773 -19.18 -32.53 3.22
N SER A 774 -18.87 -31.32 2.76
CA SER A 774 -17.53 -30.73 2.86
C SER A 774 -17.09 -30.38 4.28
N LEU A 775 -18.01 -30.28 5.25
CA LEU A 775 -17.67 -30.15 6.68
C LEU A 775 -17.05 -31.43 7.27
N PHE A 776 -17.31 -32.58 6.65
CA PHE A 776 -16.82 -33.89 7.06
C PHE A 776 -15.78 -34.47 6.09
N ASP A 777 -15.46 -33.77 5.01
CA ASP A 777 -14.45 -34.18 4.04
C ASP A 777 -13.06 -33.70 4.44
N LEU A 778 -12.29 -34.62 5.05
CA LEU A 778 -10.91 -34.41 5.48
C LEU A 778 -9.89 -34.64 4.37
N SER A 779 -10.31 -35.04 3.16
CA SER A 779 -9.43 -35.47 2.07
C SER A 779 -9.25 -34.44 0.94
N GLY A 780 -10.12 -33.43 0.82
CA GLY A 780 -10.02 -32.45 -0.29
C GLY A 780 -10.73 -31.11 -0.09
N GLY A 781 -11.14 -30.76 1.13
CA GLY A 781 -11.88 -29.51 1.42
C GLY A 781 -11.10 -28.45 2.21
N THR A 782 -11.77 -27.36 2.58
CA THR A 782 -11.21 -26.26 3.41
C THR A 782 -10.62 -26.74 4.75
N ALA A 783 -11.06 -27.88 5.28
CA ALA A 783 -10.47 -28.51 6.46
C ALA A 783 -9.08 -29.11 6.18
N PHE A 784 -8.88 -29.72 5.00
CA PHE A 784 -7.60 -30.27 4.57
C PHE A 784 -6.54 -29.17 4.38
N HIS A 785 -6.90 -28.06 3.71
CA HIS A 785 -5.99 -26.91 3.55
C HIS A 785 -5.56 -26.33 4.90
N ARG A 786 -6.45 -26.28 5.90
CA ARG A 786 -6.12 -25.84 7.27
C ARG A 786 -5.16 -26.78 8.00
N VAL A 787 -5.28 -28.10 7.79
CA VAL A 787 -4.33 -29.07 8.35
C VAL A 787 -2.94 -28.86 7.74
N LYS A 788 -2.86 -28.64 6.42
CA LYS A 788 -1.60 -28.39 5.73
C LYS A 788 -0.97 -27.05 6.10
N LEU A 789 -1.77 -25.99 6.24
CA LEU A 789 -1.33 -24.71 6.78
C LEU A 789 -0.77 -24.86 8.20
N CYS A 790 -1.46 -25.61 9.07
CA CYS A 790 -0.99 -25.91 10.43
C CYS A 790 0.36 -26.65 10.40
N GLU A 791 0.51 -27.66 9.52
CA GLU A 791 1.77 -28.39 9.37
C GLU A 791 2.92 -27.49 8.89
N ALA A 792 2.70 -26.67 7.86
CA ALA A 792 3.67 -25.68 7.39
C ALA A 792 4.05 -24.67 8.49
N THR A 793 3.06 -24.19 9.24
CA THR A 793 3.26 -23.28 10.37
C THR A 793 4.10 -23.92 11.47
N LEU A 794 3.86 -25.20 11.78
CA LEU A 794 4.65 -25.92 12.77
C LEU A 794 6.11 -26.11 12.32
N ARG A 795 6.37 -26.24 11.01
CA ARG A 795 7.74 -26.25 10.48
C ARG A 795 8.41 -24.88 10.69
N MET A 796 7.73 -23.79 10.38
CA MET A 796 8.21 -22.42 10.66
C MET A 796 8.51 -22.21 12.16
N ILE A 797 7.65 -22.70 13.05
CA ILE A 797 7.85 -22.61 14.50
C ILE A 797 9.08 -23.42 14.95
N ARG A 798 9.35 -24.59 14.33
CA ARG A 798 10.53 -25.39 14.65
C ARG A 798 11.83 -24.66 14.30
N ASP A 799 11.82 -23.92 13.21
CA ASP A 799 12.99 -23.15 12.76
C ASP A 799 13.15 -21.84 13.55
N HIS A 800 12.04 -21.25 14.03
CA HIS A 800 12.01 -19.98 14.77
C HIS A 800 11.28 -20.04 16.12
N PRO A 801 11.67 -20.92 17.08
CA PRO A 801 10.84 -21.21 18.25
C PRO A 801 10.77 -20.10 19.30
N LEU A 802 11.87 -19.33 19.48
CA LEU A 802 12.00 -18.38 20.59
C LEU A 802 11.36 -17.02 20.30
N PHE A 803 11.60 -16.47 19.12
CA PHE A 803 11.19 -15.11 18.73
C PHE A 803 10.22 -15.06 17.55
N GLY A 804 9.93 -16.21 16.92
CA GLY A 804 9.16 -16.25 15.68
C GLY A 804 9.92 -15.61 14.51
N VAL A 805 9.19 -15.26 13.46
CA VAL A 805 9.68 -14.60 12.25
C VAL A 805 9.56 -13.07 12.30
N GLY A 806 9.07 -12.52 13.42
CA GLY A 806 8.81 -11.10 13.60
C GLY A 806 7.38 -10.68 13.25
N LEU A 807 6.96 -9.53 13.79
CA LEU A 807 5.64 -8.94 13.51
C LEU A 807 5.44 -8.76 12.01
N ASP A 808 4.27 -9.14 11.51
CA ASP A 808 3.83 -9.06 10.11
C ASP A 808 4.74 -9.72 9.07
N ASN A 809 5.58 -10.68 9.48
CA ASN A 809 6.51 -11.37 8.57
C ASN A 809 6.01 -12.75 8.09
N PHE A 810 4.88 -13.26 8.59
CA PHE A 810 4.35 -14.57 8.20
C PHE A 810 4.13 -14.68 6.69
N LEU A 811 3.51 -13.66 6.06
CA LEU A 811 3.25 -13.62 4.62
C LEU A 811 4.51 -13.86 3.78
N TYR A 812 5.62 -13.22 4.15
CA TYR A 812 6.87 -13.26 3.39
C TYR A 812 7.65 -14.56 3.61
N GLN A 813 7.44 -15.21 4.76
CA GLN A 813 8.14 -16.44 5.12
C GLN A 813 7.35 -17.70 4.73
N TYR A 814 6.02 -17.65 4.76
CA TYR A 814 5.15 -18.79 4.53
C TYR A 814 5.42 -19.55 3.23
N PRO A 815 5.71 -18.90 2.07
CA PRO A 815 6.06 -19.61 0.84
C PRO A 815 7.24 -20.58 0.97
N ARG A 816 8.20 -20.33 1.89
CA ARG A 816 9.34 -21.22 2.15
C ARG A 816 8.95 -22.51 2.88
N TYR A 817 7.84 -22.49 3.61
CA TYR A 817 7.33 -23.59 4.43
C TYR A 817 6.12 -24.29 3.82
N MET A 818 5.57 -23.72 2.73
CA MET A 818 4.37 -24.19 2.08
C MET A 818 4.55 -25.61 1.54
N LEU A 819 3.59 -26.47 1.85
CA LEU A 819 3.56 -27.84 1.35
C LEU A 819 3.03 -27.85 -0.09
N PRO A 820 3.48 -28.81 -0.94
CA PRO A 820 3.01 -28.90 -2.32
C PRO A 820 1.49 -28.94 -2.45
N GLU A 821 0.77 -29.46 -1.46
CA GLU A 821 -0.70 -29.54 -1.45
C GLU A 821 -1.39 -28.24 -0.98
N ALA A 822 -0.66 -27.27 -0.45
CA ALA A 822 -1.17 -25.99 0.05
C ALA A 822 -0.94 -24.81 -0.92
N TRP A 823 -0.50 -25.10 -2.15
CA TRP A 823 -0.11 -24.11 -3.18
C TRP A 823 -1.20 -23.13 -3.60
N GLN A 824 -2.47 -23.43 -3.32
CA GLN A 824 -3.63 -22.63 -3.75
C GLN A 824 -3.80 -21.33 -2.96
N GLU A 825 -3.16 -21.19 -1.79
CA GLU A 825 -3.22 -19.99 -0.96
C GLU A 825 -1.80 -19.55 -0.52
N PRO A 826 -0.91 -19.16 -1.46
CA PRO A 826 0.48 -18.81 -1.13
C PRO A 826 0.59 -17.49 -0.36
N ASP A 827 -0.40 -16.60 -0.51
CA ASP A 827 -0.41 -15.24 0.04
C ASP A 827 -1.10 -15.13 1.40
N LEU A 828 -1.13 -16.21 2.18
CA LEU A 828 -1.69 -16.18 3.52
C LEU A 828 -0.81 -15.34 4.46
N SER A 829 -1.41 -14.36 5.10
CA SER A 829 -0.71 -13.48 6.06
C SER A 829 -0.73 -13.99 7.50
N HIS A 830 -1.41 -15.11 7.79
CA HIS A 830 -1.47 -15.71 9.12
C HIS A 830 -1.96 -17.17 9.10
N PRO A 831 -1.62 -17.97 10.13
CA PRO A 831 -1.92 -19.42 10.17
C PRO A 831 -3.36 -19.79 10.57
N HIS A 832 -4.28 -18.83 10.67
CA HIS A 832 -5.68 -19.04 11.08
C HIS A 832 -5.84 -19.79 12.41
N ASN A 833 -4.91 -19.61 13.35
CA ASN A 833 -5.02 -20.10 14.72
C ASN A 833 -4.27 -19.17 15.65
N ILE A 834 -4.95 -18.65 16.67
CA ILE A 834 -4.42 -17.62 17.56
C ILE A 834 -3.11 -18.03 18.25
N LEU A 835 -2.97 -19.28 18.69
CA LEU A 835 -1.75 -19.72 19.36
C LEU A 835 -0.60 -19.80 18.37
N LEU A 836 -0.85 -20.34 17.18
CA LEU A 836 0.17 -20.43 16.14
C LEU A 836 0.57 -19.06 15.63
N ASP A 837 -0.40 -18.15 15.43
CA ASP A 837 -0.17 -16.79 14.93
C ASP A 837 0.69 -15.97 15.90
N TRP A 838 0.36 -16.02 17.19
CA TRP A 838 1.19 -15.42 18.24
C TRP A 838 2.58 -16.05 18.31
N TRP A 839 2.69 -17.37 18.15
CA TRP A 839 4.00 -18.04 18.16
C TRP A 839 4.84 -17.65 16.95
N THR A 840 4.27 -17.65 15.74
CA THR A 840 5.02 -17.28 14.53
C THR A 840 5.43 -15.82 14.54
N ARG A 841 4.63 -14.90 15.09
CA ARG A 841 4.95 -13.46 15.09
C ARG A 841 5.89 -13.04 16.23
N LEU A 842 5.72 -13.62 17.42
CA LEU A 842 6.34 -13.16 18.67
C LEU A 842 7.13 -14.26 19.41
N GLY A 843 7.16 -15.48 18.87
CA GLY A 843 7.79 -16.64 19.48
C GLY A 843 7.03 -17.20 20.69
N VAL A 844 7.65 -18.16 21.37
CA VAL A 844 7.10 -18.77 22.60
C VAL A 844 6.82 -17.73 23.70
N LEU A 845 7.60 -16.64 23.74
CA LEU A 845 7.38 -15.53 24.67
C LEU A 845 6.07 -14.79 24.36
N GLY A 846 5.69 -14.66 23.09
CA GLY A 846 4.39 -14.15 22.68
C GLY A 846 3.23 -14.99 23.19
N VAL A 847 3.30 -16.32 23.02
CA VAL A 847 2.30 -17.25 23.57
C VAL A 847 2.21 -17.12 25.09
N GLY A 848 3.34 -16.98 25.77
CA GLY A 848 3.39 -16.70 27.21
C GLY A 848 2.70 -15.39 27.58
N ALA A 849 2.88 -14.33 26.79
CA ALA A 849 2.22 -13.04 26.99
C ALA A 849 0.69 -13.16 26.83
N LEU A 850 0.21 -13.87 25.81
CA LEU A 850 -1.22 -14.14 25.60
C LEU A 850 -1.84 -14.85 26.81
N ILE A 851 -1.23 -15.97 27.24
CA ILE A 851 -1.72 -16.75 28.39
C ILE A 851 -1.73 -15.90 29.66
N TRP A 852 -0.68 -15.10 29.88
CA TRP A 852 -0.58 -14.25 31.06
C TRP A 852 -1.66 -13.16 31.06
N LEU A 853 -1.89 -12.50 29.91
CA LEU A 853 -2.94 -11.49 29.75
C LEU A 853 -4.32 -12.09 30.02
N GLU A 854 -4.65 -13.23 29.43
CA GLU A 854 -5.93 -13.92 29.63
C GLU A 854 -6.16 -14.32 31.10
N ALA A 855 -5.15 -14.93 31.73
CA ALA A 855 -5.24 -15.33 33.13
C ALA A 855 -5.39 -14.10 34.06
N ALA A 856 -4.64 -13.03 33.81
CA ALA A 856 -4.72 -11.79 34.59
C ALA A 856 -6.06 -11.07 34.39
N PHE A 857 -6.59 -11.07 33.17
CA PHE A 857 -7.90 -10.53 32.82
C PHE A 857 -9.00 -11.27 33.56
N TYR A 858 -9.15 -12.59 33.38
CA TYR A 858 -10.24 -13.35 34.00
C TYR A 858 -10.15 -13.33 35.52
N ARG A 859 -8.95 -13.37 36.11
CA ARG A 859 -8.77 -13.21 37.56
C ARG A 859 -9.30 -11.86 38.06
N SER A 860 -9.04 -10.78 37.32
CA SER A 860 -9.48 -9.44 37.70
C SER A 860 -10.97 -9.22 37.45
N ALA A 861 -11.44 -9.62 36.26
CA ALA A 861 -12.84 -9.53 35.85
C ALA A 861 -13.76 -10.36 36.74
N TRP A 862 -13.36 -11.58 37.12
CA TRP A 862 -14.17 -12.43 38.00
C TRP A 862 -14.31 -11.85 39.41
N ARG A 863 -13.23 -11.28 39.96
CA ARG A 863 -13.26 -10.60 41.27
C ARG A 863 -14.19 -9.39 41.22
N LEU A 864 -14.03 -8.56 40.20
CA LEU A 864 -14.88 -7.39 39.96
C LEU A 864 -16.36 -7.79 39.78
N TYR A 865 -16.64 -8.79 38.94
CA TYR A 865 -18.00 -9.27 38.70
C TYR A 865 -18.69 -9.74 39.98
N ARG A 866 -17.96 -10.42 40.88
CA ARG A 866 -18.48 -10.88 42.17
C ARG A 866 -18.69 -9.76 43.19
N SER A 867 -17.92 -8.67 43.11
CA SER A 867 -18.08 -7.52 44.01
C SER A 867 -19.20 -6.57 43.59
N LEU A 868 -19.62 -6.59 42.33
CA LEU A 868 -20.65 -5.70 41.81
C LEU A 868 -22.07 -6.18 42.15
N GLY A 869 -22.94 -5.23 42.52
CA GLY A 869 -24.39 -5.43 42.58
C GLY A 869 -25.02 -5.60 41.20
N GLU A 870 -26.23 -6.15 41.13
CA GLU A 870 -26.96 -6.25 39.85
C GLU A 870 -27.17 -4.87 39.23
N GLY A 871 -26.97 -4.76 37.92
CA GLY A 871 -27.08 -3.51 37.20
C GLY A 871 -26.22 -3.46 35.94
N THR A 872 -26.22 -2.30 35.28
CA THR A 872 -25.60 -2.08 33.97
C THR A 872 -24.09 -2.36 33.95
N VAL A 873 -23.36 -1.94 34.99
CA VAL A 873 -21.90 -2.17 35.06
C VAL A 873 -21.57 -3.66 35.19
N LYS A 874 -22.32 -4.40 36.01
CA LYS A 874 -22.16 -5.85 36.15
C LYS A 874 -22.48 -6.60 34.85
N ALA A 875 -23.52 -6.17 34.14
CA ALA A 875 -23.86 -6.69 32.82
C ALA A 875 -22.75 -6.42 31.79
N LEU A 876 -22.18 -5.22 31.78
CA LEU A 876 -21.06 -4.86 30.92
C LEU A 876 -19.84 -5.75 31.19
N VAL A 877 -19.43 -5.91 32.46
CA VAL A 877 -18.29 -6.76 32.83
C VAL A 877 -18.51 -8.20 32.35
N LEU A 878 -19.73 -8.73 32.53
CA LEU A 878 -20.07 -10.07 32.04
C LEU A 878 -20.01 -10.17 30.51
N GLY A 879 -20.50 -9.14 29.80
CA GLY A 879 -20.42 -9.07 28.34
C GLY A 879 -19.00 -8.98 27.81
N LEU A 880 -18.13 -8.22 28.49
CA LEU A 880 -16.69 -8.13 28.20
C LEU A 880 -15.98 -9.48 28.40
N MET A 881 -16.33 -10.21 29.47
CA MET A 881 -15.79 -11.55 29.69
C MET A 881 -16.22 -12.55 28.61
N ALA A 882 -17.48 -12.46 28.16
CA ALA A 882 -17.99 -13.29 27.08
C ALA A 882 -17.42 -12.88 25.70
N SER A 883 -17.14 -11.59 25.49
CA SER A 883 -16.42 -11.09 24.32
C SER A 883 -15.01 -11.69 24.24
N MET A 884 -14.33 -11.85 25.38
CA MET A 884 -13.02 -12.52 25.43
C MET A 884 -13.12 -14.03 25.14
N VAL A 885 -14.23 -14.67 25.52
CA VAL A 885 -14.51 -16.07 25.13
C VAL A 885 -14.69 -16.19 23.62
N ASP A 886 -15.44 -15.27 22.98
CA ASP A 886 -15.56 -15.22 21.51
C ASP A 886 -14.19 -15.02 20.85
N PHE A 887 -13.40 -14.06 21.34
CA PHE A 887 -12.03 -13.81 20.88
C PHE A 887 -11.18 -15.08 20.84
N LEU A 888 -11.17 -15.87 21.92
CA LEU A 888 -10.42 -17.13 21.99
C LEU A 888 -11.01 -18.21 21.09
N ALA A 889 -12.33 -18.43 21.16
CA ALA A 889 -13.00 -19.53 20.45
C ALA A 889 -13.01 -19.31 18.93
N HIS A 890 -13.32 -18.10 18.48
CA HIS A 890 -13.22 -17.73 17.06
C HIS A 890 -11.76 -17.75 16.59
N GLY A 891 -10.83 -17.29 17.43
CA GLY A 891 -9.39 -17.29 17.16
C GLY A 891 -8.77 -18.67 16.99
N LEU A 892 -9.43 -19.76 17.41
CA LEU A 892 -8.94 -21.12 17.12
C LEU A 892 -8.90 -21.44 15.62
N ILE A 893 -9.68 -20.71 14.80
CA ILE A 893 -9.78 -20.94 13.35
C ILE A 893 -9.63 -19.66 12.52
N ASP A 894 -9.23 -18.53 13.11
CA ASP A 894 -8.98 -17.29 12.37
C ASP A 894 -8.04 -16.30 13.09
N ASN A 895 -7.62 -15.22 12.42
CA ASN A 895 -6.80 -14.16 13.01
C ASN A 895 -7.64 -13.26 13.93
N SER A 896 -7.61 -13.60 15.21
CA SER A 896 -8.37 -12.89 16.24
C SER A 896 -7.53 -11.87 17.01
N TYR A 897 -6.35 -11.42 16.59
CA TYR A 897 -5.64 -10.38 17.36
C TYR A 897 -4.91 -9.35 16.51
N PHE A 898 -4.14 -9.80 15.53
CA PHE A 898 -3.24 -8.95 14.74
C PHE A 898 -4.00 -8.18 13.64
N LEU A 899 -5.06 -7.49 14.05
CA LEU A 899 -5.83 -6.53 13.28
C LEU A 899 -6.10 -5.34 14.21
N VAL A 900 -5.98 -4.11 13.67
CA VAL A 900 -6.00 -2.87 14.45
C VAL A 900 -7.27 -2.79 15.31
N ASP A 901 -8.44 -2.96 14.70
CA ASP A 901 -9.73 -2.92 15.38
C ASP A 901 -9.86 -3.96 16.49
N LEU A 902 -9.45 -5.19 16.22
CA LEU A 902 -9.47 -6.30 17.17
C LEU A 902 -8.54 -6.03 18.36
N ALA A 903 -7.33 -5.52 18.13
CA ALA A 903 -6.40 -5.16 19.18
C ALA A 903 -6.94 -4.01 20.06
N PHE A 904 -7.56 -2.98 19.48
CA PHE A 904 -8.20 -1.91 20.24
C PHE A 904 -9.38 -2.43 21.09
N ILE A 905 -10.21 -3.33 20.59
CA ILE A 905 -11.32 -3.94 21.37
C ILE A 905 -10.77 -4.80 22.51
N PHE A 906 -9.68 -5.54 22.28
CA PHE A 906 -9.01 -6.33 23.30
C PHE A 906 -8.52 -5.42 24.45
N PHE A 907 -7.80 -4.35 24.12
CA PHE A 907 -7.28 -3.41 25.11
C PHE A 907 -8.36 -2.51 25.75
N LEU A 908 -9.46 -2.21 25.06
CA LEU A 908 -10.66 -1.61 25.64
C LEU A 908 -11.22 -2.51 26.76
N THR A 909 -11.31 -3.80 26.49
CA THR A 909 -11.82 -4.81 27.42
C THR A 909 -10.96 -4.90 28.68
N LEU A 910 -9.63 -5.00 28.52
CA LEU A 910 -8.70 -4.96 29.64
C LEU A 910 -8.78 -3.64 30.42
N GLY A 911 -8.84 -2.51 29.71
CA GLY A 911 -8.83 -1.16 30.28
C GLY A 911 -10.06 -0.87 31.14
N ILE A 912 -11.26 -1.27 30.69
CA ILE A 912 -12.50 -1.10 31.46
C ILE A 912 -12.44 -1.92 32.75
N VAL A 913 -12.06 -3.20 32.67
CA VAL A 913 -11.93 -4.04 33.87
C VAL A 913 -10.87 -3.48 34.83
N ARG A 914 -9.73 -3.01 34.30
CA ARG A 914 -8.67 -2.38 35.11
C ARG A 914 -9.19 -1.16 35.86
N ARG A 915 -9.92 -0.28 35.16
CA ARG A 915 -10.43 0.98 35.68
C ARG A 915 -11.50 0.78 36.75
N LEU A 916 -12.43 -0.16 36.51
CA LEU A 916 -13.49 -0.50 37.47
C LEU A 916 -12.98 -1.26 38.70
N SER A 917 -11.85 -1.98 38.58
CA SER A 917 -11.23 -2.70 39.70
C SER A 917 -10.38 -1.80 40.61
N ALA A 918 -10.09 -0.56 40.19
CA ALA A 918 -9.34 0.38 41.02
C ALA A 918 -10.22 0.88 42.19
N PRO A 919 -9.66 1.09 43.40
CA PRO A 919 -10.44 1.66 44.51
C PRO A 919 -11.05 2.98 44.08
N GLN A 920 -12.39 3.10 44.17
CA GLN A 920 -13.04 4.39 43.99
C GLN A 920 -12.59 5.26 45.17
N VAL A 921 -11.71 6.23 44.91
CA VAL A 921 -11.51 7.33 45.85
C VAL A 921 -12.84 8.08 45.88
N SER A 922 -13.55 7.99 47.00
CA SER A 922 -14.76 8.75 47.28
C SER A 922 -14.46 10.22 47.01
N VAL A 923 -15.07 10.78 45.97
CA VAL A 923 -15.10 12.23 45.77
C VAL A 923 -16.12 12.75 46.76
N GLY A 924 -15.64 13.18 47.93
CA GLY A 924 -16.37 14.07 48.82
C GLY A 924 -16.40 15.48 48.27
#